data_AF-A0A2E6UMC5-F1
#
_entry.id   AF-A0A2E6UMC5-F1
#
_cell.length_a   1.000
_cell.length_b   1.000
_cell.length_c   1.000
_cell.angle_alpha   90.00
_cell.angle_beta   90.00
_cell.angle_gamma   90.00
#
_symmetry.space_group_name_H-M   'P 1'
#
loop_
_entity.id
_entity.type
_entity.pdbx_description
1 polymer ?
#
loop_
_entity_poly.entity_id
_entity_poly.type
_entity_poly.pdbx_seq_one_letter_code
_entity_poly.pdbx_strand_id
1 'polypeptide(L)'
;MTATENPTYTWVGTRPIRHDGYDKVVGKARFAADLDLPGQLHTAYLRSPHPHARILSIDTDAAAAMPGVRAVVTGADFPDLDPMNPNFDVSVNVMARDVVLYNGHAIAAVAASTRAEARSAAAAIDVEYELLPAILSLDESTADDAPLVNENNITRFVESDGPSNLATVNVNERGDVEAAFADADLVVEREFETAWVHQGYIEPHACVVDVGPDGRADIWASSQGHFMVRAVTAAVLGWEPSRIKVTPAEIGGGFGGKTTIYLEPVAARLSEKSGRPVKSVMSRDEVLRATGPAPAAKVRVKIGATSDGDLTAIEGWLGYAVGSANDFAGLVGAMSVASYKFPNLKLEAIGALTNTPKTAAYRAPSAPHAAFAVESVIDEIAQQLDLDPIEIRLRNAVVEGDPTAMGMPHPRIGFVECLEAIRDSEHYRSPVPEGAARGIGTGFWFNIGEQSSATVNVNEDGTATVITGSPDIGGSRASMALMAAEELGIDVYRITPVVAGTETVGFTDITEGSRATFATGMAVVNACRELVEDLKARAATILGVEAEAVDWVDGEAVADGKDPLPLAAIAAKAKSTGGPLTETASLNAGGAGPSFAVHCCDLAVDEETGHVEILRYTTAQDAGTAIHPSYVEGQMQGGTAQGIGWALNEEYVYDDEGAMQNAGFLDYRIPVASDLPMIDTIIVEVPNPAHPYGVRGVGETGIVPPMATIANAITRATSVRMTSLPMSPPKILERLGER
;
A
#
# COMPACT_ATOMS: atom_id res chain seq x y z
N MET A 1 -0.08 19.22 -26.69
CA MET A 1 1.07 20.15 -26.53
C MET A 1 2.35 19.33 -26.47
N THR A 2 3.48 19.90 -26.86
CA THR A 2 4.77 19.21 -27.08
C THR A 2 5.12 18.26 -25.94
N ALA A 3 5.16 16.96 -26.22
CA ALA A 3 5.99 16.03 -25.47
C ALA A 3 7.38 16.67 -25.44
N THR A 4 7.80 17.17 -24.27
CA THR A 4 9.21 17.45 -24.03
C THR A 4 9.94 16.19 -24.44
N GLU A 5 10.86 16.29 -25.42
CA GLU A 5 11.70 15.15 -25.80
C GLU A 5 12.33 14.62 -24.51
N ASN A 6 11.87 13.47 -24.05
CA ASN A 6 12.41 12.86 -22.86
C ASN A 6 13.90 12.63 -23.11
N PRO A 7 14.78 12.92 -22.12
CA PRO A 7 16.20 12.66 -22.28
C PRO A 7 16.40 11.21 -22.73
N THR A 8 17.19 11.01 -23.77
CA THR A 8 17.50 9.65 -24.24
C THR A 8 18.57 9.09 -23.31
N TYR A 9 18.15 8.18 -22.43
CA TYR A 9 19.02 7.44 -21.52
C TYR A 9 19.52 6.15 -22.17
N THR A 10 20.61 5.59 -21.65
CA THR A 10 21.16 4.32 -22.17
C THR A 10 20.41 3.11 -21.60
N TRP A 11 20.18 3.11 -20.28
CA TRP A 11 19.57 2.02 -19.53
C TRP A 11 18.19 2.41 -18.99
N VAL A 12 18.02 3.60 -18.41
CA VAL A 12 16.71 4.03 -17.90
C VAL A 12 15.68 4.04 -19.04
N GLY A 13 14.49 3.46 -18.81
CA GLY A 13 13.46 3.30 -19.84
C GLY A 13 13.57 2.01 -20.66
N THR A 14 14.60 1.19 -20.43
CA THR A 14 14.73 -0.14 -21.07
C THR A 14 14.00 -1.24 -20.28
N ARG A 15 14.02 -2.48 -20.81
CA ARG A 15 13.32 -3.65 -20.26
C ARG A 15 14.26 -4.84 -20.03
N PRO A 16 15.29 -4.72 -19.15
CA PRO A 16 16.18 -5.83 -18.86
C PRO A 16 15.45 -6.98 -18.16
N ILE A 17 16.07 -8.16 -18.13
CA ILE A 17 15.53 -9.30 -17.37
C ILE A 17 15.58 -8.98 -15.86
N ARG A 18 14.56 -9.41 -15.12
CA ARG A 18 14.47 -9.18 -13.68
C ARG A 18 15.63 -9.85 -12.93
N HIS A 19 16.32 -9.10 -12.07
CA HIS A 19 17.40 -9.61 -11.20
C HIS A 19 16.93 -10.70 -10.23
N ASP A 20 15.68 -10.65 -9.79
CA ASP A 20 15.04 -11.62 -8.90
C ASP A 20 14.21 -12.68 -9.65
N GLY A 21 14.13 -12.59 -10.97
CA GLY A 21 13.19 -13.37 -11.78
C GLY A 21 13.54 -14.85 -11.82
N TYR A 22 14.81 -15.18 -12.04
CA TYR A 22 15.27 -16.57 -12.12
C TYR A 22 14.96 -17.33 -10.82
N ASP A 23 15.32 -16.76 -9.66
CA ASP A 23 15.11 -17.43 -8.38
C ASP A 23 13.63 -17.64 -8.05
N LYS A 24 12.76 -16.71 -8.45
CA LYS A 24 11.31 -16.83 -8.28
C LYS A 24 10.73 -17.95 -9.15
N VAL A 25 11.09 -18.04 -10.43
CA VAL A 25 10.50 -19.03 -11.35
C VAL A 25 10.99 -20.46 -11.12
N VAL A 26 12.17 -20.65 -10.53
CA VAL A 26 12.72 -22.00 -10.22
C VAL A 26 12.54 -22.40 -8.75
N GLY A 27 11.85 -21.60 -7.93
CA GLY A 27 11.60 -21.89 -6.52
C GLY A 27 12.82 -21.78 -5.60
N LYS A 28 13.81 -20.96 -5.96
CA LYS A 28 15.00 -20.65 -5.14
C LYS A 28 14.80 -19.43 -4.24
N ALA A 29 13.92 -18.51 -4.61
CA ALA A 29 13.53 -17.35 -3.81
C ALA A 29 13.07 -17.82 -2.42
N ARG A 30 13.55 -17.16 -1.35
CA ARG A 30 13.28 -17.56 0.03
C ARG A 30 12.34 -16.60 0.71
N PHE A 31 11.10 -17.04 0.90
CA PHE A 31 10.11 -16.35 1.71
C PHE A 31 10.31 -16.69 3.19
N ALA A 32 9.71 -15.92 4.10
CA ALA A 32 9.92 -16.12 5.54
C ALA A 32 9.46 -17.53 6.00
N ALA A 33 8.40 -18.05 5.40
CA ALA A 33 7.89 -19.40 5.68
C ALA A 33 8.85 -20.54 5.26
N ASP A 34 9.75 -20.28 4.31
CA ASP A 34 10.68 -21.27 3.75
C ASP A 34 11.97 -21.44 4.56
N LEU A 35 12.19 -20.59 5.56
CA LEU A 35 13.40 -20.61 6.38
C LEU A 35 13.26 -21.62 7.52
N ASP A 36 14.12 -22.65 7.56
CA ASP A 36 14.18 -23.62 8.65
C ASP A 36 15.47 -23.46 9.45
N LEU A 37 15.36 -23.36 10.78
CA LEU A 37 16.50 -23.31 11.70
C LEU A 37 16.59 -24.60 12.52
N PRO A 38 17.80 -25.06 12.90
CA PRO A 38 17.96 -26.25 13.72
C PRO A 38 17.19 -26.17 15.05
N GLY A 39 16.38 -27.17 15.35
CA GLY A 39 15.63 -27.24 16.61
C GLY A 39 14.45 -26.26 16.71
N GLN A 40 14.08 -25.61 15.60
CA GLN A 40 12.98 -24.66 15.52
C GLN A 40 11.64 -25.26 15.97
N LEU A 41 10.84 -24.41 16.62
CA LEU A 41 9.48 -24.71 17.06
C LEU A 41 8.46 -24.09 16.11
N HIS A 42 7.22 -24.58 16.18
CA HIS A 42 6.08 -24.06 15.44
C HIS A 42 5.07 -23.43 16.38
N THR A 43 4.41 -22.37 15.91
CA THR A 43 3.39 -21.67 16.69
C THR A 43 1.97 -22.11 16.37
N ALA A 44 1.07 -21.90 17.33
CA ALA A 44 -0.36 -21.78 17.11
C ALA A 44 -0.91 -20.73 18.07
N TYR A 45 -1.88 -19.93 17.61
CA TYR A 45 -2.54 -18.91 18.41
C TYR A 45 -3.90 -19.43 18.88
N LEU A 46 -4.22 -19.19 20.15
CA LEU A 46 -5.61 -19.20 20.60
C LEU A 46 -6.19 -17.82 20.28
N ARG A 47 -7.29 -17.81 19.54
CA ARG A 47 -7.98 -16.60 19.09
C ARG A 47 -9.38 -16.55 19.68
N SER A 48 -9.85 -15.35 19.94
CA SER A 48 -11.20 -15.14 20.48
C SER A 48 -12.26 -15.65 19.51
N PRO A 49 -13.25 -16.42 19.99
CA PRO A 49 -14.46 -16.70 19.22
C PRO A 49 -15.49 -15.56 19.29
N HIS A 50 -15.28 -14.56 20.16
CA HIS A 50 -16.22 -13.46 20.42
C HIS A 50 -15.75 -12.14 19.79
N PRO A 51 -16.66 -11.31 19.25
CA PRO A 51 -16.34 -9.98 18.73
C PRO A 51 -16.04 -8.96 19.83
N HIS A 52 -16.64 -9.10 21.02
CA HIS A 52 -16.39 -8.20 22.14
C HIS A 52 -16.62 -8.93 23.46
N ALA A 53 -15.58 -9.02 24.29
CA ALA A 53 -15.67 -9.69 25.58
C ALA A 53 -14.55 -9.28 26.54
N ARG A 54 -14.86 -9.21 27.83
CA ARG A 54 -13.84 -9.12 28.88
C ARG A 54 -13.30 -10.52 29.17
N ILE A 55 -11.98 -10.66 29.29
CA ILE A 55 -11.31 -11.88 29.72
C ILE A 55 -11.30 -11.89 31.25
N LEU A 56 -12.04 -12.81 31.86
CA LEU A 56 -12.13 -12.94 33.32
C LEU A 56 -10.96 -13.76 33.87
N SER A 57 -10.59 -14.82 33.17
CA SER A 57 -9.42 -15.65 33.48
C SER A 57 -8.95 -16.43 32.27
N ILE A 58 -7.66 -16.78 32.26
CA ILE A 58 -7.03 -17.65 31.27
C ILE A 58 -6.15 -18.68 31.98
N ASP A 59 -6.39 -19.97 31.73
CA ASP A 59 -5.59 -21.09 32.25
C ASP A 59 -4.80 -21.75 31.11
N THR A 60 -3.47 -21.78 31.27
CA THR A 60 -2.54 -22.36 30.30
C THR A 60 -1.85 -23.63 30.79
N ASP A 61 -2.14 -24.09 32.02
CA ASP A 61 -1.40 -25.18 32.67
C ASP A 61 -1.53 -26.50 31.90
N ALA A 62 -2.74 -26.82 31.44
CA ALA A 62 -3.01 -28.01 30.65
C ALA A 62 -2.19 -27.99 29.34
N ALA A 63 -2.20 -26.87 28.62
CA ALA A 63 -1.44 -26.68 27.39
C ALA A 63 0.07 -26.77 27.64
N ALA A 64 0.57 -26.10 28.68
CA ALA A 64 2.00 -26.09 29.03
C ALA A 64 2.54 -27.48 29.41
N ALA A 65 1.70 -28.35 29.97
CA ALA A 65 2.05 -29.71 30.34
C ALA A 65 2.05 -30.70 29.15
N MET A 66 1.53 -30.32 27.98
CA MET A 66 1.41 -31.22 26.83
C MET A 66 2.79 -31.60 26.25
N PRO A 67 2.96 -32.86 25.78
CA PRO A 67 4.19 -33.28 25.11
C PRO A 67 4.54 -32.38 23.91
N GLY A 68 5.83 -32.04 23.80
CA GLY A 68 6.33 -31.25 22.68
C GLY A 68 6.19 -29.73 22.84
N VAL A 69 5.36 -29.24 23.76
CA VAL A 69 5.22 -27.81 24.11
C VAL A 69 6.46 -27.33 24.85
N ARG A 70 6.92 -26.12 24.51
CA ARG A 70 8.13 -25.50 25.09
C ARG A 70 7.89 -24.12 25.66
N ALA A 71 6.90 -23.39 25.16
CA ALA A 71 6.49 -22.11 25.69
C ALA A 71 5.02 -21.85 25.38
N VAL A 72 4.36 -21.17 26.31
CA VAL A 72 3.04 -20.55 26.12
C VAL A 72 3.19 -19.09 26.54
N VAL A 73 2.59 -18.17 25.79
CA VAL A 73 2.53 -16.74 26.13
C VAL A 73 1.10 -16.23 26.08
N THR A 74 0.79 -15.28 26.94
CA THR A 74 -0.49 -14.57 27.06
C THR A 74 -0.22 -13.06 27.11
N GLY A 75 -1.26 -12.23 27.27
CA GLY A 75 -1.09 -10.79 27.50
C GLY A 75 -0.15 -10.44 28.67
N ALA A 76 -0.08 -11.30 29.70
CA ALA A 76 0.77 -11.10 30.87
C ALA A 76 2.28 -11.25 30.60
N ASP A 77 2.68 -11.81 29.46
CA ASP A 77 4.10 -11.94 29.07
C ASP A 77 4.62 -10.68 28.33
N PHE A 78 3.79 -9.63 28.20
CA PHE A 78 4.12 -8.37 27.53
C PHE A 78 3.98 -7.19 28.51
N PRO A 79 4.74 -6.10 28.31
CA PRO A 79 4.57 -4.90 29.13
C PRO A 79 3.21 -4.23 28.88
N ASP A 80 2.68 -3.62 29.93
CA ASP A 80 1.57 -2.68 29.82
C ASP A 80 2.13 -1.33 29.36
N LEU A 81 1.65 -0.86 28.22
CA LEU A 81 1.99 0.45 27.70
C LEU A 81 0.93 1.46 28.16
N ASP A 82 1.36 2.69 28.42
CA ASP A 82 0.44 3.80 28.65
C ASP A 82 -0.47 3.97 27.41
N PRO A 83 -1.80 4.19 27.56
CA PRO A 83 -2.69 4.43 26.43
C PRO A 83 -2.27 5.57 25.49
N MET A 84 -1.49 6.54 25.98
CA MET A 84 -0.92 7.63 25.18
C MET A 84 0.35 7.23 24.43
N ASN A 85 0.90 6.04 24.67
CA ASN A 85 2.03 5.51 23.92
C ASN A 85 1.60 5.24 22.46
N PRO A 86 2.34 5.70 21.44
CA PRO A 86 1.98 5.48 20.05
C PRO A 86 1.91 4.00 19.63
N ASN A 87 2.52 3.09 20.41
CA ASN A 87 2.50 1.64 20.17
C ASN A 87 1.48 0.89 21.05
N PHE A 88 0.66 1.59 21.83
CA PHE A 88 -0.36 0.97 22.68
C PHE A 88 -1.32 0.08 21.87
N ASP A 89 -1.94 0.66 20.83
CA ASP A 89 -2.87 -0.05 19.96
C ASP A 89 -2.24 -1.27 19.30
N VAL A 90 -0.97 -1.16 18.88
CA VAL A 90 -0.23 -2.30 18.30
C VAL A 90 -0.01 -3.39 19.35
N SER A 91 0.38 -3.01 20.57
CA SER A 91 0.62 -3.94 21.67
C SER A 91 -0.65 -4.71 22.08
N VAL A 92 -1.79 -4.02 22.12
CA VAL A 92 -3.09 -4.65 22.40
C VAL A 92 -3.55 -5.53 21.24
N ASN A 93 -3.36 -5.11 19.98
CA ASN A 93 -3.75 -5.91 18.82
C ASN A 93 -2.90 -7.18 18.63
N VAL A 94 -1.61 -7.13 19.02
CA VAL A 94 -0.68 -8.27 18.97
C VAL A 94 -1.13 -9.39 19.94
N MET A 95 -1.65 -9.01 21.10
CA MET A 95 -2.14 -9.93 22.12
C MET A 95 -3.12 -9.21 23.03
N ALA A 96 -4.35 -9.73 23.13
CA ALA A 96 -5.37 -9.19 24.01
C ALA A 96 -4.86 -9.10 25.46
N ARG A 97 -5.30 -8.04 26.15
CA ARG A 97 -5.07 -7.84 27.58
C ARG A 97 -6.34 -8.24 28.33
N ASP A 98 -7.08 -7.27 28.87
CA ASP A 98 -8.30 -7.53 29.64
C ASP A 98 -9.55 -7.69 28.75
N VAL A 99 -9.50 -7.20 27.52
CA VAL A 99 -10.64 -7.15 26.60
C VAL A 99 -10.24 -7.66 25.22
N VAL A 100 -11.10 -8.50 24.66
CA VAL A 100 -11.13 -8.89 23.27
C VAL A 100 -11.94 -7.85 22.50
N LEU A 101 -11.39 -7.34 21.39
CA LEU A 101 -12.03 -6.28 20.61
C LEU A 101 -12.62 -6.73 19.27
N TYR A 102 -12.34 -7.96 18.81
CA TYR A 102 -12.88 -8.53 17.58
C TYR A 102 -12.81 -10.07 17.55
N ASN A 103 -13.64 -10.69 16.70
CA ASN A 103 -13.60 -12.13 16.44
C ASN A 103 -12.30 -12.48 15.73
N GLY A 104 -11.47 -13.34 16.33
CA GLY A 104 -10.13 -13.65 15.82
C GLY A 104 -8.98 -12.96 16.55
N HIS A 105 -9.25 -12.07 17.52
CA HIS A 105 -8.21 -11.40 18.30
C HIS A 105 -7.35 -12.42 19.06
N ALA A 106 -6.03 -12.30 19.00
CA ALA A 106 -5.12 -13.23 19.67
C ALA A 106 -5.19 -13.08 21.19
N ILE A 107 -5.30 -14.19 21.93
CA ILE A 107 -5.40 -14.20 23.40
C ILE A 107 -4.22 -14.93 24.03
N ALA A 108 -3.75 -15.99 23.37
CA ALA A 108 -2.54 -16.70 23.74
C ALA A 108 -1.84 -17.27 22.51
N ALA A 109 -0.57 -17.64 22.66
CA ALA A 109 0.16 -18.39 21.65
C ALA A 109 1.03 -19.47 22.28
N VAL A 110 1.17 -20.58 21.57
CA VAL A 110 1.96 -21.75 22.00
C VAL A 110 3.07 -22.02 21.01
N ALA A 111 4.27 -22.35 21.48
CA ALA A 111 5.35 -22.91 20.68
C ALA A 111 5.60 -24.38 21.05
N ALA A 112 5.53 -25.26 20.04
CA ALA A 112 5.73 -26.70 20.19
C ALA A 112 6.61 -27.29 19.09
N SER A 113 6.99 -28.56 19.23
CA SER A 113 7.95 -29.23 18.33
C SER A 113 7.36 -29.48 16.93
N THR A 114 6.03 -29.52 16.81
CA THR A 114 5.31 -29.63 15.54
C THR A 114 4.11 -28.67 15.50
N ARG A 115 3.65 -28.34 14.28
CA ARG A 115 2.41 -27.54 14.09
C ARG A 115 1.19 -28.20 14.72
N ALA A 116 1.10 -29.53 14.68
CA ALA A 116 -0.03 -30.29 15.22
C ALA A 116 -0.07 -30.24 16.76
N GLU A 117 1.09 -30.38 17.41
CA GLU A 117 1.21 -30.23 18.87
C GLU A 117 0.87 -28.80 19.29
N ALA A 118 1.36 -27.78 18.57
CA ALA A 118 1.08 -26.38 18.89
C ALA A 118 -0.44 -26.10 18.84
N ARG A 119 -1.13 -26.56 17.78
CA ARG A 119 -2.59 -26.40 17.64
C ARG A 119 -3.37 -27.14 18.72
N SER A 120 -2.95 -28.37 19.04
CA SER A 120 -3.61 -29.17 20.07
C SER A 120 -3.46 -28.52 21.45
N ALA A 121 -2.29 -27.95 21.73
CA ALA A 121 -2.03 -27.23 22.97
C ALA A 121 -2.75 -25.88 23.04
N ALA A 122 -2.80 -25.10 21.95
CA ALA A 122 -3.58 -23.86 21.92
C ALA A 122 -5.07 -24.11 22.19
N ALA A 123 -5.63 -25.22 21.68
CA ALA A 123 -7.02 -25.61 21.94
C ALA A 123 -7.27 -26.15 23.37
N ALA A 124 -6.22 -26.44 24.13
CA ALA A 124 -6.31 -26.91 25.52
C ALA A 124 -6.22 -25.78 26.55
N ILE A 125 -6.06 -24.53 26.10
CA ILE A 125 -6.09 -23.34 26.95
C ILE A 125 -7.56 -23.01 27.25
N ASP A 126 -7.88 -22.83 28.52
CA ASP A 126 -9.24 -22.51 28.97
C ASP A 126 -9.37 -21.01 29.25
N VAL A 127 -10.45 -20.38 28.79
CA VAL A 127 -10.68 -18.93 28.93
C VAL A 127 -12.11 -18.67 29.33
N GLU A 128 -12.29 -17.91 30.41
CA GLU A 128 -13.61 -17.44 30.86
C GLU A 128 -13.84 -16.01 30.37
N TYR A 129 -15.02 -15.78 29.79
CA TYR A 129 -15.40 -14.48 29.22
C TYR A 129 -16.66 -13.92 29.86
N GLU A 130 -16.72 -12.59 29.91
CA GLU A 130 -17.97 -11.83 30.03
C GLU A 130 -18.23 -11.15 28.69
N LEU A 131 -19.33 -11.53 28.02
CA LEU A 131 -19.67 -10.98 26.70
C LEU A 131 -20.12 -9.53 26.80
N LEU A 132 -19.64 -8.71 25.88
CA LEU A 132 -19.99 -7.30 25.76
C LEU A 132 -20.76 -7.06 24.44
N PRO A 133 -21.61 -6.03 24.35
CA PRO A 133 -22.25 -5.66 23.09
C PRO A 133 -21.20 -5.32 22.01
N ALA A 134 -21.38 -5.84 20.81
CA ALA A 134 -20.49 -5.57 19.68
C ALA A 134 -21.12 -4.56 18.70
N ILE A 135 -20.28 -3.75 18.07
CA ILE A 135 -20.61 -2.79 17.01
C ILE A 135 -19.95 -3.25 15.72
N LEU A 136 -20.72 -3.42 14.65
CA LEU A 136 -20.25 -3.96 13.39
C LEU A 136 -20.55 -3.05 12.19
N SER A 137 -21.00 -1.82 12.42
CA SER A 137 -21.25 -0.84 11.36
C SER A 137 -20.93 0.60 11.76
N LEU A 138 -20.79 1.47 10.77
CA LEU A 138 -20.63 2.92 10.96
C LEU A 138 -21.85 3.55 11.66
N ASP A 139 -23.05 3.15 11.26
CA ASP A 139 -24.29 3.71 11.80
C ASP A 139 -24.45 3.34 13.29
N GLU A 140 -24.16 2.09 13.66
CA GLU A 140 -24.11 1.66 15.06
C GLU A 140 -23.01 2.39 15.85
N SER A 141 -21.83 2.55 15.27
CA SER A 141 -20.70 3.20 15.94
C SER A 141 -20.94 4.68 16.23
N THR A 142 -21.72 5.35 15.39
CA THR A 142 -21.94 6.81 15.45
C THR A 142 -23.25 7.19 16.12
N ALA A 143 -24.04 6.21 16.59
CA ALA A 143 -25.25 6.44 17.37
C ALA A 143 -24.94 7.07 18.74
N ASP A 144 -25.83 7.94 19.23
CA ASP A 144 -25.66 8.70 20.48
C ASP A 144 -25.45 7.82 21.73
N ASP A 145 -26.00 6.60 21.74
CA ASP A 145 -25.96 5.64 22.84
C ASP A 145 -25.11 4.39 22.54
N ALA A 146 -24.27 4.46 21.50
CA ALA A 146 -23.38 3.36 21.12
C ALA A 146 -22.45 2.96 22.29
N PRO A 147 -22.33 1.65 22.61
CA PRO A 147 -21.33 1.19 23.57
C PRO A 147 -19.91 1.51 23.06
N LEU A 148 -18.95 1.71 23.96
CA LEU A 148 -17.56 1.94 23.54
C LEU A 148 -16.95 0.65 23.01
N VAL A 149 -16.39 0.70 21.80
CA VAL A 149 -15.59 -0.40 21.23
C VAL A 149 -14.29 -0.57 22.00
N ASN A 150 -13.65 0.55 22.37
CA ASN A 150 -12.40 0.58 23.11
C ASN A 150 -12.40 1.76 24.08
N GLU A 151 -12.43 1.47 25.38
CA GLU A 151 -12.48 2.48 26.45
C GLU A 151 -11.25 3.40 26.50
N ASN A 152 -10.17 3.05 25.80
CA ASN A 152 -8.95 3.85 25.73
C ASN A 152 -8.88 4.76 24.48
N ASN A 153 -9.84 4.65 23.55
CA ASN A 153 -9.79 5.47 22.35
C ASN A 153 -10.13 6.93 22.66
N ILE A 154 -9.24 7.84 22.25
CA ILE A 154 -9.46 9.29 22.32
C ILE A 154 -9.51 9.84 20.90
N THR A 155 -10.53 10.63 20.60
CA THR A 155 -10.70 11.25 19.29
C THR A 155 -9.59 12.24 19.00
N ARG A 156 -8.95 12.09 17.84
CA ARG A 156 -7.86 12.97 17.38
C ARG A 156 -8.36 14.08 16.46
N PHE A 157 -7.54 15.14 16.36
CA PHE A 157 -7.72 16.35 15.53
C PHE A 157 -8.80 17.35 15.98
N VAL A 158 -9.58 16.99 17.00
CA VAL A 158 -10.54 17.87 17.67
C VAL A 158 -10.33 17.79 19.19
N GLU A 159 -10.90 18.75 19.93
CA GLU A 159 -10.97 18.65 21.39
C GLU A 159 -11.87 17.48 21.78
N SER A 160 -11.44 16.70 22.77
CA SER A 160 -12.12 15.48 23.21
C SER A 160 -12.21 15.46 24.73
N ASP A 161 -13.42 15.34 25.26
CA ASP A 161 -13.73 15.38 26.69
C ASP A 161 -13.69 13.98 27.37
N GLY A 162 -13.38 12.94 26.61
CA GLY A 162 -13.32 11.56 27.09
C GLY A 162 -13.34 10.53 25.97
N PRO A 163 -13.38 9.23 26.32
CA PRO A 163 -13.44 8.17 25.32
C PRO A 163 -14.67 8.24 24.42
N SER A 164 -14.49 7.90 23.15
CA SER A 164 -15.58 7.78 22.18
C SER A 164 -15.24 6.72 21.14
N ASN A 165 -16.22 6.37 20.28
CA ASN A 165 -15.97 5.51 19.13
C ASN A 165 -15.34 6.25 17.94
N LEU A 166 -15.16 7.57 17.99
CA LEU A 166 -14.52 8.30 16.90
C LEU A 166 -13.00 8.28 17.08
N ALA A 167 -12.27 7.65 16.15
CA ALA A 167 -10.81 7.69 16.09
C ALA A 167 -10.30 9.09 15.70
N THR A 168 -10.90 9.66 14.65
CA THR A 168 -10.50 10.94 14.06
C THR A 168 -11.73 11.71 13.58
N VAL A 169 -11.68 13.03 13.66
CA VAL A 169 -12.65 13.94 13.02
C VAL A 169 -11.87 15.06 12.34
N ASN A 170 -12.06 15.24 11.03
CA ASN A 170 -11.34 16.23 10.24
C ASN A 170 -12.35 17.06 9.45
N VAL A 171 -12.18 18.38 9.44
CA VAL A 171 -13.02 19.31 8.69
C VAL A 171 -12.15 20.19 7.80
N ASN A 172 -12.43 20.18 6.50
CA ASN A 172 -11.75 20.98 5.49
C ASN A 172 -12.77 21.91 4.82
N GLU A 173 -12.53 23.22 4.85
CA GLU A 173 -13.43 24.22 4.29
C GLU A 173 -12.69 25.22 3.39
N ARG A 174 -13.36 25.63 2.31
CA ARG A 174 -12.93 26.67 1.38
C ARG A 174 -14.15 27.31 0.74
N GLY A 175 -14.20 28.64 0.69
CA GLY A 175 -15.30 29.37 0.04
C GLY A 175 -16.62 29.30 0.82
N ASP A 176 -17.73 29.52 0.11
CA ASP A 176 -19.10 29.51 0.65
C ASP A 176 -19.92 28.47 -0.15
N VAL A 177 -20.10 27.28 0.42
CA VAL A 177 -20.74 26.15 -0.27
C VAL A 177 -22.25 26.37 -0.40
N GLU A 178 -22.88 26.97 0.62
CA GLU A 178 -24.31 27.24 0.63
C GLU A 178 -24.70 28.23 -0.47
N ALA A 179 -23.95 29.33 -0.64
CA ALA A 179 -24.17 30.27 -1.73
C ALA A 179 -23.93 29.61 -3.10
N ALA A 180 -22.87 28.83 -3.23
CA ALA A 180 -22.52 28.18 -4.49
C ALA A 180 -23.54 27.11 -4.94
N PHE A 181 -24.18 26.40 -4.01
CA PHE A 181 -25.28 25.49 -4.35
C PHE A 181 -26.56 26.23 -4.73
N ALA A 182 -26.82 27.41 -4.14
CA ALA A 182 -27.97 28.23 -4.50
C ALA A 182 -27.86 28.81 -5.93
N ASP A 183 -26.63 29.09 -6.36
CA ASP A 183 -26.31 29.63 -7.69
C ASP A 183 -26.04 28.54 -8.76
N ALA A 184 -25.97 27.26 -8.38
CA ALA A 184 -25.74 26.16 -9.31
C ALA A 184 -26.98 25.84 -10.15
N ASP A 185 -26.79 25.52 -11.43
CA ASP A 185 -27.88 25.13 -12.33
C ASP A 185 -28.32 23.67 -12.09
N LEU A 186 -27.39 22.82 -11.68
CA LEU A 186 -27.63 21.42 -11.33
C LEU A 186 -26.92 21.09 -10.01
N VAL A 187 -27.63 20.43 -9.11
CA VAL A 187 -27.06 19.90 -7.86
C VAL A 187 -27.44 18.43 -7.76
N VAL A 188 -26.44 17.57 -7.58
CA VAL A 188 -26.63 16.13 -7.41
C VAL A 188 -26.06 15.73 -6.05
N GLU A 189 -26.88 15.03 -5.26
CA GLU A 189 -26.55 14.53 -3.93
C GLU A 189 -26.80 13.03 -3.86
N ARG A 190 -25.80 12.28 -3.40
CA ARG A 190 -25.84 10.81 -3.30
C ARG A 190 -25.09 10.34 -2.06
N GLU A 191 -25.47 9.15 -1.60
CA GLU A 191 -24.76 8.38 -0.57
C GLU A 191 -24.26 7.08 -1.20
N PHE A 192 -23.02 6.71 -0.86
CA PHE A 192 -22.36 5.51 -1.35
C PHE A 192 -21.79 4.70 -0.20
N GLU A 193 -21.82 3.39 -0.32
CA GLU A 193 -21.29 2.45 0.67
C GLU A 193 -20.33 1.44 0.03
N THR A 194 -19.36 0.98 0.81
CA THR A 194 -18.50 -0.15 0.45
C THR A 194 -18.20 -0.98 1.67
N ALA A 195 -18.18 -2.30 1.48
CA ALA A 195 -17.76 -3.26 2.50
C ALA A 195 -16.24 -3.19 2.76
N TRP A 196 -15.80 -3.84 3.85
CA TRP A 196 -14.38 -4.11 4.09
C TRP A 196 -13.85 -5.07 3.03
N VAL A 197 -12.62 -4.81 2.56
CA VAL A 197 -11.96 -5.61 1.51
C VAL A 197 -10.50 -5.84 1.90
N HIS A 198 -10.02 -7.06 1.78
CA HIS A 198 -8.66 -7.43 2.10
C HIS A 198 -7.73 -7.36 0.89
N GLN A 199 -6.46 -7.09 1.14
CA GLN A 199 -5.41 -6.87 0.13
C GLN A 199 -5.12 -8.06 -0.79
N GLY A 200 -5.66 -9.25 -0.48
CA GLY A 200 -5.50 -10.46 -1.29
C GLY A 200 -4.08 -10.99 -1.49
N TYR A 201 -3.06 -10.54 -0.73
CA TYR A 201 -1.69 -11.05 -0.91
C TYR A 201 -1.62 -12.57 -0.76
N ILE A 202 -0.86 -13.24 -1.64
CA ILE A 202 -0.88 -14.72 -1.77
C ILE A 202 -0.14 -15.39 -0.62
N GLU A 203 1.02 -14.88 -0.23
CA GLU A 203 1.79 -15.39 0.92
C GLU A 203 1.18 -14.86 2.23
N PRO A 204 0.71 -15.72 3.16
CA PRO A 204 0.26 -15.28 4.49
C PRO A 204 1.36 -14.56 5.29
N HIS A 205 1.00 -13.91 6.40
CA HIS A 205 2.00 -13.41 7.34
C HIS A 205 2.85 -14.57 7.87
N ALA A 206 4.16 -14.38 7.85
CA ALA A 206 5.12 -15.37 8.32
C ALA A 206 6.37 -14.68 8.88
N CYS A 207 6.91 -15.24 9.96
CA CYS A 207 8.21 -14.87 10.49
C CYS A 207 8.93 -16.06 11.12
N VAL A 208 10.25 -15.95 11.20
CA VAL A 208 11.13 -16.80 11.99
C VAL A 208 11.92 -15.90 12.93
N VAL A 209 11.94 -16.25 14.21
CA VAL A 209 12.68 -15.50 15.24
C VAL A 209 13.57 -16.44 16.02
N ASP A 210 14.82 -16.01 16.27
CA ASP A 210 15.75 -16.69 17.16
C ASP A 210 16.30 -15.71 18.20
N VAL A 211 16.02 -15.96 19.48
CA VAL A 211 16.54 -15.19 20.60
C VAL A 211 17.69 -15.97 21.24
N GLY A 212 18.90 -15.46 21.05
CA GLY A 212 20.12 -16.05 21.57
C GLY A 212 20.24 -15.98 23.09
N PRO A 213 21.17 -16.76 23.68
CA PRO A 213 21.41 -16.76 25.13
C PRO A 213 21.98 -15.42 25.66
N ASP A 214 22.52 -14.57 24.79
CA ASP A 214 22.93 -13.20 25.09
C ASP A 214 21.76 -12.20 25.05
N GLY A 215 20.55 -12.70 24.77
CA GLY A 215 19.34 -11.93 24.61
C GLY A 215 19.15 -11.35 23.22
N ARG A 216 20.12 -11.35 22.31
CA ARG A 216 19.94 -10.75 20.97
C ARG A 216 18.93 -11.55 20.15
N ALA A 217 18.12 -10.84 19.35
CA ALA A 217 17.10 -11.44 18.52
C ALA A 217 17.40 -11.24 17.03
N ASP A 218 17.43 -12.33 16.26
CA ASP A 218 17.42 -12.32 14.81
C ASP A 218 16.00 -12.62 14.31
N ILE A 219 15.48 -11.75 13.44
CA ILE A 219 14.12 -11.85 12.88
C ILE A 219 14.20 -11.90 11.36
N TRP A 220 13.54 -12.89 10.76
CA TRP A 220 13.24 -12.94 9.33
C TRP A 220 11.73 -12.83 9.17
N ALA A 221 11.25 -11.83 8.44
CA ALA A 221 9.82 -11.53 8.34
C ALA A 221 9.38 -11.20 6.92
N SER A 222 8.17 -11.62 6.57
CA SER A 222 7.46 -11.17 5.39
C SER A 222 6.82 -9.81 5.69
N SER A 223 7.56 -8.73 5.40
CA SER A 223 7.19 -7.36 5.79
C SER A 223 7.55 -6.33 4.74
N GLN A 224 6.78 -5.24 4.69
CA GLN A 224 7.05 -4.06 3.87
C GLN A 224 8.11 -3.12 4.48
N GLY A 225 8.60 -3.36 5.70
CA GLY A 225 9.72 -2.58 6.24
C GLY A 225 10.37 -3.19 7.48
N HIS A 226 11.61 -3.66 7.31
CA HIS A 226 12.35 -4.35 8.36
C HIS A 226 12.84 -3.41 9.49
N PHE A 227 13.05 -2.12 9.23
CA PHE A 227 13.36 -1.13 10.28
C PHE A 227 12.16 -0.88 11.21
N MET A 228 10.96 -0.85 10.65
CA MET A 228 9.73 -0.74 11.43
C MET A 228 9.45 -2.01 12.22
N VAL A 229 9.64 -3.19 11.63
CA VAL A 229 9.60 -4.47 12.38
C VAL A 229 10.51 -4.41 13.59
N ARG A 230 11.76 -3.94 13.42
CA ARG A 230 12.73 -3.78 14.52
C ARG A 230 12.21 -2.84 15.60
N ALA A 231 11.82 -1.63 15.22
CA ALA A 231 11.45 -0.56 16.15
C ALA A 231 10.17 -0.89 16.93
N VAL A 232 9.12 -1.34 16.23
CA VAL A 232 7.81 -1.64 16.83
C VAL A 232 7.88 -2.93 17.65
N THR A 233 8.59 -3.96 17.18
CA THR A 233 8.81 -5.16 18.00
C THR A 233 9.54 -4.82 19.29
N ALA A 234 10.60 -4.01 19.23
CA ALA A 234 11.29 -3.55 20.42
C ALA A 234 10.35 -2.79 21.37
N ALA A 235 9.54 -1.88 20.85
CA ALA A 235 8.59 -1.10 21.65
C ALA A 235 7.52 -1.97 22.33
N VAL A 236 6.88 -2.89 21.58
CA VAL A 236 5.86 -3.81 22.11
C VAL A 236 6.44 -4.74 23.17
N LEU A 237 7.72 -5.11 23.06
CA LEU A 237 8.39 -5.99 24.02
C LEU A 237 9.06 -5.24 25.18
N GLY A 238 9.15 -3.91 25.13
CA GLY A 238 9.95 -3.13 26.09
C GLY A 238 11.46 -3.43 25.99
N TRP A 239 11.95 -3.74 24.79
CA TRP A 239 13.36 -3.99 24.49
C TRP A 239 14.03 -2.76 23.89
N GLU A 240 15.36 -2.71 23.96
CA GLU A 240 16.13 -1.76 23.16
C GLU A 240 16.16 -2.19 21.69
N PRO A 241 15.99 -1.29 20.70
CA PRO A 241 16.08 -1.64 19.28
C PRO A 241 17.41 -2.28 18.87
N SER A 242 18.51 -1.98 19.59
CA SER A 242 19.85 -2.55 19.40
C SER A 242 19.93 -4.06 19.68
N ARG A 243 18.95 -4.60 20.43
CA ARG A 243 18.80 -6.03 20.71
C ARG A 243 18.30 -6.82 19.50
N ILE A 244 17.67 -6.15 18.53
CA ILE A 244 16.96 -6.79 17.43
C ILE A 244 17.65 -6.50 16.10
N LYS A 245 17.98 -7.57 15.37
CA LYS A 245 18.37 -7.51 13.97
C LYS A 245 17.24 -8.10 13.13
N VAL A 246 16.85 -7.39 12.06
CA VAL A 246 15.86 -7.89 11.11
C VAL A 246 16.54 -8.09 9.76
N THR A 247 16.46 -9.31 9.24
CA THR A 247 16.88 -9.68 7.89
C THR A 247 15.65 -9.83 7.00
N PRO A 248 15.56 -9.10 5.87
CA PRO A 248 14.41 -9.19 4.99
C PRO A 248 14.33 -10.58 4.35
N ALA A 249 13.13 -11.15 4.29
CA ALA A 249 12.81 -12.27 3.43
C ALA A 249 12.21 -11.76 2.10
N GLU A 250 12.11 -12.63 1.09
CA GLU A 250 11.22 -12.35 -0.03
C GLU A 250 9.76 -12.29 0.45
N ILE A 251 8.92 -11.55 -0.28
CA ILE A 251 7.55 -11.23 0.11
C ILE A 251 6.58 -11.52 -1.03
N GLY A 252 5.58 -12.36 -0.77
CA GLY A 252 4.59 -12.83 -1.74
C GLY A 252 3.36 -11.92 -1.81
N GLY A 253 3.60 -10.63 -2.06
CA GLY A 253 2.60 -9.57 -2.01
C GLY A 253 2.41 -9.01 -0.60
N GLY A 254 1.92 -7.77 -0.52
CA GLY A 254 1.61 -7.07 0.74
C GLY A 254 0.55 -5.99 0.54
N PHE A 255 0.76 -5.12 -0.45
CA PHE A 255 -0.21 -4.08 -0.87
C PHE A 255 -0.69 -3.14 0.25
N GLY A 256 0.12 -2.98 1.30
CA GLY A 256 -0.19 -2.21 2.50
C GLY A 256 -0.52 -3.08 3.72
N GLY A 257 -1.02 -4.30 3.54
CA GLY A 257 -1.41 -5.19 4.64
C GLY A 257 -0.24 -5.76 5.44
N LYS A 258 0.98 -5.70 4.90
CA LYS A 258 2.21 -6.19 5.55
C LYS A 258 3.10 -5.06 6.09
N THR A 259 2.53 -3.88 6.28
CA THR A 259 3.06 -2.88 7.23
C THR A 259 2.64 -3.26 8.67
N THR A 260 1.62 -4.09 8.83
CA THR A 260 1.17 -4.60 10.13
C THR A 260 2.25 -5.44 10.82
N ILE A 261 2.60 -5.06 12.04
CA ILE A 261 3.44 -5.84 12.96
C ILE A 261 2.52 -6.67 13.86
N TYR A 262 2.70 -7.99 13.86
CA TYR A 262 1.75 -8.89 14.53
C TYR A 262 2.43 -10.15 15.08
N LEU A 263 3.10 -10.92 14.23
CA LEU A 263 3.68 -12.21 14.62
C LEU A 263 5.02 -12.07 15.34
N GLU A 264 5.79 -11.05 14.96
CA GLU A 264 7.18 -10.86 15.32
C GLU A 264 7.40 -10.70 16.84
N PRO A 265 6.62 -9.85 17.56
CA PRO A 265 6.76 -9.74 19.01
C PRO A 265 6.42 -11.04 19.75
N VAL A 266 5.37 -11.75 19.29
CA VAL A 266 4.94 -13.00 19.92
C VAL A 266 5.96 -14.11 19.70
N ALA A 267 6.46 -14.26 18.47
CA ALA A 267 7.50 -15.23 18.14
C ALA A 267 8.80 -14.95 18.92
N ALA A 268 9.16 -13.67 19.12
CA ALA A 268 10.30 -13.29 19.95
C ALA A 268 10.13 -13.71 21.42
N ARG A 269 8.96 -13.49 22.04
CA ARG A 269 8.70 -13.94 23.43
C ARG A 269 8.67 -15.45 23.57
N LEU A 270 8.07 -16.15 22.60
CA LEU A 270 8.10 -17.62 22.56
C LEU A 270 9.53 -18.15 22.41
N SER A 271 10.34 -17.51 21.57
CA SER A 271 11.74 -17.91 21.36
C SER A 271 12.57 -17.68 22.61
N GLU A 272 12.44 -16.52 23.25
CA GLU A 272 13.12 -16.19 24.51
C GLU A 272 12.75 -17.17 25.64
N LYS A 273 11.46 -17.49 25.81
CA LYS A 273 10.96 -18.39 26.86
C LYS A 273 11.37 -19.85 26.62
N SER A 274 11.44 -20.27 25.36
CA SER A 274 11.80 -21.65 25.00
C SER A 274 13.30 -21.89 24.82
N GLY A 275 14.10 -20.83 24.63
CA GLY A 275 15.52 -20.90 24.27
C GLY A 275 15.76 -21.55 22.91
N ARG A 276 14.80 -21.42 21.97
CA ARG A 276 14.84 -22.05 20.65
C ARG A 276 14.31 -21.11 19.57
N PRO A 277 14.72 -21.28 18.31
CA PRO A 277 14.08 -20.57 17.21
C PRO A 277 12.60 -20.90 17.09
N VAL A 278 11.78 -19.95 16.66
CA VAL A 278 10.32 -20.09 16.51
C VAL A 278 9.91 -19.67 15.11
N LYS A 279 9.20 -20.56 14.38
CA LYS A 279 8.52 -20.26 13.11
C LYS A 279 7.05 -19.99 13.37
N SER A 280 6.61 -18.81 12.98
CA SER A 280 5.20 -18.41 13.00
C SER A 280 4.70 -18.21 11.58
N VAL A 281 3.64 -18.92 11.20
CA VAL A 281 3.03 -18.83 9.87
C VAL A 281 1.51 -18.87 10.05
N MET A 282 0.83 -17.81 9.64
CA MET A 282 -0.63 -17.78 9.65
C MET A 282 -1.21 -18.66 8.55
N SER A 283 -2.36 -19.26 8.82
CA SER A 283 -3.26 -19.76 7.78
C SER A 283 -4.00 -18.59 7.09
N ARG A 284 -4.65 -18.87 5.95
CA ARG A 284 -5.44 -17.85 5.24
C ARG A 284 -6.62 -17.35 6.08
N ASP A 285 -7.28 -18.24 6.81
CA ASP A 285 -8.38 -17.89 7.71
C ASP A 285 -7.89 -16.89 8.79
N GLU A 286 -6.76 -17.18 9.44
CA GLU A 286 -6.18 -16.28 10.44
C GLU A 286 -5.76 -14.94 9.87
N VAL A 287 -5.24 -14.91 8.64
CA VAL A 287 -4.93 -13.65 7.94
C VAL A 287 -6.18 -12.80 7.82
N LEU A 288 -7.25 -13.33 7.23
CA LEU A 288 -8.47 -12.56 6.96
C LEU A 288 -9.12 -12.07 8.26
N ARG A 289 -9.08 -12.88 9.32
CA ARG A 289 -9.67 -12.55 10.62
C ARG A 289 -8.84 -11.62 11.52
N ALA A 290 -7.57 -11.34 11.22
CA ALA A 290 -6.71 -10.68 12.22
C ALA A 290 -5.79 -9.58 11.71
N THR A 291 -5.35 -9.62 10.45
CA THR A 291 -4.28 -8.70 9.99
C THR A 291 -4.80 -7.34 9.54
N GLY A 292 -6.12 -7.20 9.38
CA GLY A 292 -6.79 -5.96 9.02
C GLY A 292 -7.12 -5.83 7.52
N PRO A 293 -8.38 -5.60 7.15
CA PRO A 293 -8.77 -5.23 5.79
C PRO A 293 -8.63 -3.71 5.55
N ALA A 294 -8.87 -3.25 4.32
CA ALA A 294 -9.29 -1.88 4.08
C ALA A 294 -10.63 -1.59 4.79
N PRO A 295 -10.88 -0.35 5.24
CA PRO A 295 -12.12 0.00 5.93
C PRO A 295 -13.35 -0.24 5.04
N ALA A 296 -14.49 -0.59 5.65
CA ALA A 296 -15.77 -0.23 5.06
C ALA A 296 -15.97 1.28 5.15
N ALA A 297 -16.71 1.87 4.22
CA ALA A 297 -16.98 3.31 4.26
C ALA A 297 -18.40 3.64 3.82
N LYS A 298 -18.86 4.78 4.31
CA LYS A 298 -20.07 5.48 3.86
C LYS A 298 -19.67 6.90 3.47
N VAL A 299 -19.95 7.28 2.23
CA VAL A 299 -19.60 8.59 1.67
C VAL A 299 -20.84 9.26 1.12
N ARG A 300 -21.24 10.36 1.74
CA ARG A 300 -22.25 11.27 1.22
C ARG A 300 -21.56 12.39 0.48
N VAL A 301 -21.97 12.67 -0.75
CA VAL A 301 -21.38 13.73 -1.55
C VAL A 301 -22.46 14.48 -2.32
N LYS A 302 -22.35 15.81 -2.29
CA LYS A 302 -23.20 16.77 -2.98
C LYS A 302 -22.33 17.65 -3.86
N ILE A 303 -22.60 17.67 -5.16
CA ILE A 303 -21.83 18.44 -6.14
C ILE A 303 -22.76 19.37 -6.91
N GLY A 304 -22.36 20.63 -7.02
CA GLY A 304 -23.02 21.66 -7.82
C GLY A 304 -22.27 21.88 -9.14
N ALA A 305 -23.02 22.11 -10.22
CA ALA A 305 -22.49 22.41 -11.53
C ALA A 305 -23.32 23.47 -12.26
N THR A 306 -22.67 24.22 -13.16
CA THR A 306 -23.34 25.06 -14.16
C THR A 306 -23.86 24.21 -15.32
N SER A 307 -24.76 24.77 -16.13
CA SER A 307 -25.29 24.13 -17.34
C SER A 307 -24.20 23.79 -18.37
N ASP A 308 -23.09 24.54 -18.34
CA ASP A 308 -21.94 24.30 -19.21
C ASP A 308 -20.98 23.23 -18.64
N GLY A 309 -21.24 22.74 -17.42
CA GLY A 309 -20.47 21.69 -16.76
C GLY A 309 -19.30 22.18 -15.91
N ASP A 310 -19.25 23.45 -15.51
CA ASP A 310 -18.27 23.92 -14.51
C ASP A 310 -18.70 23.49 -13.10
N LEU A 311 -17.83 22.83 -12.36
CA LEU A 311 -18.10 22.40 -10.98
C LEU A 311 -17.94 23.59 -10.02
N THR A 312 -19.00 23.92 -9.29
CA THR A 312 -19.08 25.13 -8.46
C THR A 312 -18.79 24.87 -6.99
N ALA A 313 -19.24 23.72 -6.48
CA ALA A 313 -19.11 23.34 -5.08
C ALA A 313 -19.08 21.83 -4.88
N ILE A 314 -18.42 21.40 -3.80
CA ILE A 314 -18.55 20.07 -3.22
C ILE A 314 -18.79 20.15 -1.71
N GLU A 315 -19.79 19.43 -1.23
CA GLU A 315 -20.00 19.16 0.19
C GLU A 315 -19.99 17.64 0.40
N GLY A 316 -19.22 17.16 1.36
CA GLY A 316 -19.04 15.73 1.59
C GLY A 316 -18.90 15.36 3.04
N TRP A 317 -19.50 14.22 3.39
CA TRP A 317 -19.27 13.51 4.65
C TRP A 317 -18.69 12.13 4.34
N LEU A 318 -17.50 11.84 4.86
CA LEU A 318 -16.76 10.60 4.58
C LEU A 318 -16.51 9.84 5.89
N GLY A 319 -17.30 8.80 6.16
CA GLY A 319 -17.12 7.92 7.32
C GLY A 319 -16.42 6.62 6.96
N TYR A 320 -15.44 6.21 7.78
CA TYR A 320 -14.68 4.98 7.62
C TYR A 320 -14.73 4.12 8.89
N ALA A 321 -15.03 2.83 8.75
CA ALA A 321 -15.04 1.89 9.87
C ALA A 321 -13.65 1.29 10.07
N VAL A 322 -12.94 1.75 11.11
CA VAL A 322 -11.49 1.58 11.29
C VAL A 322 -11.11 0.35 12.12
N GLY A 323 -12.10 -0.45 12.50
CA GLY A 323 -11.91 -1.58 13.40
C GLY A 323 -11.62 -1.13 14.83
N SER A 324 -10.92 -1.97 15.59
CA SER A 324 -10.84 -1.84 17.04
C SER A 324 -9.89 -0.77 17.60
N ALA A 325 -9.19 -0.02 16.74
CA ALA A 325 -8.13 0.89 17.16
C ALA A 325 -7.99 2.08 16.21
N ASN A 326 -7.24 3.10 16.65
CA ASN A 326 -7.15 4.38 15.95
C ASN A 326 -6.39 4.25 14.61
N ASP A 327 -6.90 4.92 13.57
CA ASP A 327 -6.28 5.04 12.24
C ASP A 327 -6.42 6.46 11.67
N PHE A 328 -5.93 6.69 10.44
CA PHE A 328 -6.04 7.97 9.72
C PHE A 328 -6.89 7.92 8.44
N ALA A 329 -7.74 6.90 8.27
CA ALA A 329 -8.52 6.65 7.05
C ALA A 329 -9.41 7.84 6.66
N GLY A 330 -10.06 8.50 7.63
CA GLY A 330 -10.87 9.70 7.40
C GLY A 330 -10.08 10.84 6.76
N LEU A 331 -8.97 11.23 7.38
CA LEU A 331 -8.09 12.29 6.88
C LEU A 331 -7.57 11.98 5.47
N VAL A 332 -7.07 10.75 5.26
CA VAL A 332 -6.54 10.33 3.95
C VAL A 332 -7.65 10.31 2.88
N GLY A 333 -8.87 9.94 3.26
CA GLY A 333 -10.05 10.03 2.40
C GLY A 333 -10.34 11.46 1.94
N ALA A 334 -10.37 12.42 2.86
CA ALA A 334 -10.56 13.83 2.53
C ALA A 334 -9.42 14.39 1.64
N MET A 335 -8.16 14.03 1.95
CA MET A 335 -7.00 14.40 1.14
C MET A 335 -7.09 13.89 -0.31
N SER A 336 -7.81 12.79 -0.53
CA SER A 336 -7.93 12.14 -1.84
C SER A 336 -8.95 12.81 -2.77
N VAL A 337 -9.75 13.76 -2.27
CA VAL A 337 -10.63 14.61 -3.08
C VAL A 337 -9.79 15.71 -3.74
N ALA A 338 -9.04 15.36 -4.78
CA ALA A 338 -8.02 16.25 -5.34
C ALA A 338 -7.99 16.34 -6.88
N SER A 339 -8.83 15.59 -7.61
CA SER A 339 -8.80 15.58 -9.08
C SER A 339 -9.41 16.83 -9.74
N TYR A 340 -10.35 17.52 -9.07
CA TYR A 340 -11.12 18.60 -9.70
C TYR A 340 -11.05 19.91 -8.95
N LYS A 341 -11.20 20.99 -9.72
CA LYS A 341 -11.34 22.35 -9.22
C LYS A 341 -12.72 22.52 -8.59
N PHE A 342 -12.74 22.62 -7.26
CA PHE A 342 -13.92 23.05 -6.50
C PHE A 342 -13.61 24.40 -5.85
N PRO A 343 -14.13 25.52 -6.39
CA PRO A 343 -13.95 26.83 -5.78
C PRO A 343 -14.47 26.88 -4.34
N ASN A 344 -15.57 26.19 -4.08
CA ASN A 344 -16.18 26.05 -2.75
C ASN A 344 -16.17 24.57 -2.35
N LEU A 345 -15.68 24.28 -1.15
CA LEU A 345 -15.49 22.91 -0.66
C LEU A 345 -15.77 22.86 0.84
N LYS A 346 -16.51 21.85 1.26
CA LYS A 346 -16.68 21.47 2.66
C LYS A 346 -16.62 19.96 2.78
N LEU A 347 -15.60 19.43 3.43
CA LEU A 347 -15.46 18.00 3.68
C LEU A 347 -15.34 17.75 5.17
N GLU A 348 -16.22 16.92 5.69
CA GLU A 348 -16.09 16.33 7.02
C GLU A 348 -15.72 14.86 6.86
N ALA A 349 -14.64 14.42 7.48
CA ALA A 349 -14.20 13.04 7.39
C ALA A 349 -13.88 12.46 8.77
N ILE A 350 -14.42 11.28 9.04
CA ILE A 350 -14.31 10.60 10.33
C ILE A 350 -13.77 9.18 10.17
N GLY A 351 -13.01 8.73 11.16
CA GLY A 351 -12.77 7.31 11.41
C GLY A 351 -13.55 6.88 12.64
N ALA A 352 -14.33 5.81 12.54
CA ALA A 352 -15.17 5.30 13.62
C ALA A 352 -14.83 3.83 13.93
N LEU A 353 -14.67 3.52 15.21
CA LEU A 353 -14.25 2.21 15.68
C LEU A 353 -15.39 1.19 15.56
N THR A 354 -15.03 -0.04 15.25
CA THR A 354 -15.95 -1.19 15.19
C THR A 354 -15.28 -2.41 15.82
N ASN A 355 -16.05 -3.41 16.25
CA ASN A 355 -15.56 -4.68 16.78
C ASN A 355 -15.08 -5.64 15.67
N THR A 356 -14.27 -5.10 14.76
CA THR A 356 -13.60 -5.80 13.67
C THR A 356 -12.08 -5.57 13.78
N PRO A 357 -11.24 -6.40 13.14
CA PRO A 357 -9.79 -6.20 13.18
C PRO A 357 -9.43 -4.79 12.74
N LYS A 358 -8.46 -4.17 13.42
CA LYS A 358 -7.94 -2.85 13.03
C LYS A 358 -7.66 -2.85 11.52
N THR A 359 -8.14 -1.83 10.82
CA THR A 359 -7.90 -1.65 9.40
C THR A 359 -6.41 -1.55 9.07
N ALA A 360 -6.06 -1.99 7.87
CA ALA A 360 -4.72 -1.86 7.32
C ALA A 360 -4.80 -1.22 5.93
N ALA A 361 -3.66 -0.70 5.47
CA ALA A 361 -3.59 -0.08 4.15
C ALA A 361 -3.89 -1.12 3.07
N TYR A 362 -4.75 -0.76 2.12
CA TYR A 362 -4.85 -1.43 0.84
C TYR A 362 -4.65 -0.36 -0.21
N ARG A 363 -3.50 -0.41 -0.89
CA ARG A 363 -3.10 0.33 -2.10
C ARG A 363 -3.88 1.64 -2.32
N ALA A 364 -3.24 2.79 -2.13
CA ALA A 364 -3.92 4.09 -2.08
C ALA A 364 -5.06 4.12 -1.03
N PRO A 365 -4.80 3.84 0.26
CA PRO A 365 -5.84 3.70 1.28
C PRO A 365 -6.82 4.88 1.29
N SER A 366 -8.09 4.58 1.52
CA SER A 366 -9.23 5.53 1.49
C SER A 366 -9.55 6.19 0.14
N ALA A 367 -8.59 6.39 -0.76
CA ALA A 367 -8.83 7.01 -2.06
C ALA A 367 -9.87 6.28 -2.94
N PRO A 368 -9.87 4.94 -3.03
CA PRO A 368 -10.94 4.15 -3.68
C PRO A 368 -12.37 4.57 -3.29
N HIS A 369 -12.61 4.75 -1.98
CA HIS A 369 -13.92 5.04 -1.41
C HIS A 369 -14.39 6.46 -1.80
N ALA A 370 -13.50 7.44 -1.64
CA ALA A 370 -13.78 8.82 -2.02
C ALA A 370 -13.99 8.95 -3.53
N ALA A 371 -13.15 8.31 -4.34
CA ALA A 371 -13.26 8.32 -5.80
C ALA A 371 -14.55 7.65 -6.28
N PHE A 372 -14.95 6.53 -5.68
CA PHE A 372 -16.22 5.86 -6.03
C PHE A 372 -17.40 6.84 -5.96
N ALA A 373 -17.51 7.60 -4.86
CA ALA A 373 -18.58 8.56 -4.67
C ALA A 373 -18.46 9.78 -5.61
N VAL A 374 -17.30 10.44 -5.62
CA VAL A 374 -17.09 11.69 -6.38
C VAL A 374 -17.22 11.45 -7.89
N GLU A 375 -16.56 10.43 -8.42
CA GLU A 375 -16.60 10.12 -9.86
C GLU A 375 -17.99 9.69 -10.33
N SER A 376 -18.75 8.99 -9.48
CA SER A 376 -20.11 8.57 -9.80
C SER A 376 -21.06 9.77 -9.93
N VAL A 377 -20.94 10.76 -9.03
CA VAL A 377 -21.75 11.98 -9.10
C VAL A 377 -21.34 12.87 -10.27
N ILE A 378 -20.04 13.00 -10.56
CA ILE A 378 -19.56 13.74 -11.75
C ILE A 378 -20.06 13.09 -13.04
N ASP A 379 -20.03 11.77 -13.14
CA ASP A 379 -20.59 11.06 -14.31
C ASP A 379 -22.10 11.21 -14.42
N GLU A 380 -22.83 11.24 -13.30
CA GLU A 380 -24.27 11.51 -13.30
C GLU A 380 -24.59 12.93 -13.77
N ILE A 381 -23.83 13.94 -13.32
CA ILE A 381 -23.92 15.32 -13.82
C ILE A 381 -23.67 15.36 -15.32
N ALA A 382 -22.65 14.64 -15.82
CA ALA A 382 -22.36 14.56 -17.24
C ALA A 382 -23.55 14.00 -18.03
N GLN A 383 -24.19 12.93 -17.54
CA GLN A 383 -25.36 12.33 -18.18
C GLN A 383 -26.57 13.28 -18.19
N GLN A 384 -26.84 13.99 -17.08
CA GLN A 384 -27.98 14.90 -16.99
C GLN A 384 -27.82 16.16 -17.86
N LEU A 385 -26.57 16.60 -18.08
CA LEU A 385 -26.24 17.74 -18.95
C LEU A 385 -25.95 17.35 -20.41
N ASP A 386 -26.04 16.06 -20.75
CA ASP A 386 -25.67 15.52 -22.08
C ASP A 386 -24.23 15.90 -22.50
N LEU A 387 -23.30 15.84 -21.53
CA LEU A 387 -21.89 16.12 -21.73
C LEU A 387 -21.08 14.83 -21.87
N ASP A 388 -20.05 14.87 -22.71
CA ASP A 388 -19.06 13.81 -22.80
C ASP A 388 -18.35 13.64 -21.42
N PRO A 389 -18.21 12.40 -20.92
CA PRO A 389 -17.66 12.16 -19.59
C PRO A 389 -16.18 12.55 -19.45
N ILE A 390 -15.41 12.60 -20.53
CA ILE A 390 -14.03 13.11 -20.49
C ILE A 390 -14.01 14.63 -20.58
N GLU A 391 -14.86 15.24 -21.40
CA GLU A 391 -14.87 16.71 -21.58
C GLU A 391 -15.24 17.45 -20.28
N ILE A 392 -16.23 16.98 -19.52
CA ILE A 392 -16.53 17.57 -18.20
C ILE A 392 -15.35 17.44 -17.23
N ARG A 393 -14.60 16.34 -17.30
CA ARG A 393 -13.42 16.11 -16.45
C ARG A 393 -12.27 17.01 -16.87
N LEU A 394 -12.00 17.15 -18.17
CA LEU A 394 -10.99 18.06 -18.71
C LEU A 394 -11.27 19.52 -18.33
N ARG A 395 -12.53 19.94 -18.42
CA ARG A 395 -12.97 21.29 -18.05
C ARG A 395 -12.65 21.64 -16.60
N ASN A 396 -12.81 20.68 -15.70
CA ASN A 396 -12.65 20.87 -14.26
C ASN A 396 -11.35 20.32 -13.70
N ALA A 397 -10.46 19.77 -14.54
CA ALA A 397 -9.23 19.13 -14.10
C ALA A 397 -8.32 20.12 -13.37
N VAL A 398 -7.73 19.67 -12.26
CA VAL A 398 -6.62 20.39 -11.62
C VAL A 398 -5.39 20.38 -12.52
N VAL A 399 -4.65 21.49 -12.49
CA VAL A 399 -3.34 21.65 -13.11
C VAL A 399 -2.34 22.17 -12.07
N GLU A 400 -1.08 22.30 -12.48
CA GLU A 400 -0.03 22.87 -11.62
C GLU A 400 -0.46 24.22 -11.04
N GLY A 401 -0.30 24.36 -9.72
CA GLY A 401 -0.68 25.56 -8.96
C GLY A 401 -2.10 25.53 -8.37
N ASP A 402 -3.02 24.70 -8.87
CA ASP A 402 -4.36 24.60 -8.28
C ASP A 402 -4.31 23.97 -6.88
N PRO A 403 -5.18 24.40 -5.94
CA PRO A 403 -5.15 23.89 -4.57
C PRO A 403 -5.78 22.48 -4.46
N THR A 404 -5.12 21.61 -3.70
CA THR A 404 -5.69 20.35 -3.18
C THR A 404 -6.84 20.62 -2.19
N ALA A 405 -7.54 19.58 -1.73
CA ALA A 405 -8.49 19.69 -0.61
C ALA A 405 -7.84 20.23 0.67
N MET A 406 -6.53 20.02 0.84
CA MET A 406 -5.76 20.55 1.97
C MET A 406 -5.24 21.98 1.74
N GLY A 407 -5.55 22.60 0.59
CA GLY A 407 -5.12 23.95 0.25
C GLY A 407 -3.69 24.07 -0.29
N MET A 408 -2.90 22.99 -0.29
CA MET A 408 -1.56 22.97 -0.88
C MET A 408 -1.65 22.98 -2.41
N PRO A 409 -0.81 23.74 -3.13
CA PRO A 409 -0.82 23.75 -4.59
C PRO A 409 -0.31 22.43 -5.16
N HIS A 410 -0.92 21.97 -6.25
CA HIS A 410 -0.40 20.85 -7.01
C HIS A 410 0.95 21.23 -7.64
N PRO A 411 1.96 20.34 -7.60
CA PRO A 411 3.18 20.51 -8.40
C PRO A 411 2.87 20.27 -9.89
N ARG A 412 3.90 20.19 -10.74
CA ARG A 412 3.70 19.63 -12.09
C ARG A 412 3.10 18.22 -11.96
N ILE A 413 2.01 17.95 -12.68
CA ILE A 413 1.22 16.70 -12.66
C ILE A 413 0.73 16.36 -14.07
N GLY A 414 0.43 15.08 -14.33
CA GLY A 414 -0.04 14.59 -15.62
C GLY A 414 -1.54 14.25 -15.72
N PHE A 415 -2.43 14.91 -14.96
CA PHE A 415 -3.86 14.54 -14.95
C PHE A 415 -4.56 14.81 -16.29
N VAL A 416 -4.36 16.01 -16.85
CA VAL A 416 -4.92 16.39 -18.16
C VAL A 416 -4.39 15.44 -19.24
N GLU A 417 -3.10 15.16 -19.23
CA GLU A 417 -2.45 14.26 -20.17
C GLU A 417 -3.01 12.83 -20.10
N CYS A 418 -3.39 12.34 -18.90
CA CYS A 418 -4.07 11.05 -18.75
C CYS A 418 -5.50 11.06 -19.33
N LEU A 419 -6.25 12.14 -19.13
CA LEU A 419 -7.59 12.31 -19.71
C LEU A 419 -7.51 12.34 -21.25
N GLU A 420 -6.59 13.13 -21.80
CA GLU A 420 -6.34 13.21 -23.24
C GLU A 420 -5.88 11.86 -23.81
N ALA A 421 -5.00 11.14 -23.11
CA ALA A 421 -4.53 9.82 -23.53
C ALA A 421 -5.68 8.81 -23.66
N ILE A 422 -6.63 8.80 -22.72
CA ILE A 422 -7.83 7.95 -22.83
C ILE A 422 -8.75 8.44 -23.94
N ARG A 423 -9.07 9.74 -24.01
CA ARG A 423 -9.90 10.34 -25.09
C ARG A 423 -9.38 9.97 -26.48
N ASP A 424 -8.06 9.98 -26.63
CA ASP A 424 -7.38 9.80 -27.90
C ASP A 424 -7.03 8.34 -28.21
N SER A 425 -7.25 7.44 -27.24
CA SER A 425 -7.03 6.00 -27.37
C SER A 425 -7.96 5.36 -28.41
N GLU A 426 -7.50 4.25 -28.98
CA GLU A 426 -8.33 3.43 -29.87
C GLU A 426 -9.59 2.93 -29.16
N HIS A 427 -9.49 2.55 -27.88
CA HIS A 427 -10.62 2.06 -27.08
C HIS A 427 -11.72 3.12 -27.02
N TYR A 428 -11.43 4.33 -26.54
CA TYR A 428 -12.45 5.38 -26.39
C TYR A 428 -13.06 5.85 -27.72
N ARG A 429 -12.28 5.81 -28.81
CA ARG A 429 -12.77 6.22 -30.14
C ARG A 429 -13.52 5.12 -30.88
N SER A 430 -13.42 3.88 -30.42
CA SER A 430 -14.12 2.75 -31.03
C SER A 430 -15.60 2.75 -30.62
N PRO A 431 -16.52 2.32 -31.51
CA PRO A 431 -17.90 2.06 -31.14
C PRO A 431 -17.98 1.08 -29.98
N VAL A 432 -18.86 1.36 -29.03
CA VAL A 432 -19.20 0.43 -27.95
C VAL A 432 -19.91 -0.78 -28.57
N PRO A 433 -19.55 -2.03 -28.22
CA PRO A 433 -20.25 -3.21 -28.71
C PRO A 433 -21.76 -3.18 -28.46
N GLU A 434 -22.55 -3.83 -29.34
CA GLU A 434 -24.00 -3.94 -29.15
C GLU A 434 -24.32 -4.66 -27.83
N GLY A 435 -25.22 -4.08 -27.03
CA GLY A 435 -25.58 -4.60 -25.70
C GLY A 435 -24.60 -4.24 -24.57
N ALA A 436 -23.53 -3.51 -24.87
CA ALA A 436 -22.55 -3.04 -23.90
C ALA A 436 -22.68 -1.53 -23.63
N ALA A 437 -22.05 -1.07 -22.54
CA ALA A 437 -21.90 0.34 -22.22
C ALA A 437 -20.47 0.67 -21.80
N ARG A 438 -20.10 1.94 -21.99
CA ARG A 438 -18.79 2.47 -21.62
C ARG A 438 -18.85 3.30 -20.36
N GLY A 439 -17.92 3.08 -19.44
CA GLY A 439 -17.72 3.91 -18.25
C GLY A 439 -16.33 4.51 -18.20
N ILE A 440 -16.25 5.69 -17.57
CA ILE A 440 -15.02 6.45 -17.33
C ILE A 440 -14.92 6.73 -15.83
N GLY A 441 -13.71 6.61 -15.28
CA GLY A 441 -13.39 7.00 -13.91
C GLY A 441 -11.94 7.46 -13.79
N THR A 442 -11.70 8.33 -12.81
CA THR A 442 -10.37 8.87 -12.50
C THR A 442 -9.93 8.51 -11.09
N GLY A 443 -8.63 8.62 -10.84
CA GLY A 443 -8.01 8.30 -9.57
C GLY A 443 -6.83 9.19 -9.29
N PHE A 444 -6.65 9.50 -8.01
CA PHE A 444 -5.59 10.35 -7.48
C PHE A 444 -4.89 9.62 -6.34
N TRP A 445 -3.56 9.74 -6.29
CA TRP A 445 -2.79 9.35 -5.12
C TRP A 445 -1.61 10.29 -4.89
N PHE A 446 -1.47 10.83 -3.68
CA PHE A 446 -0.52 11.92 -3.41
C PHE A 446 0.95 11.52 -3.44
N ASN A 447 1.26 10.23 -3.23
CA ASN A 447 2.61 9.67 -3.08
C ASN A 447 3.43 10.34 -1.95
N ILE A 448 4.39 9.62 -1.38
CA ILE A 448 5.24 10.14 -0.30
C ILE A 448 6.73 9.96 -0.59
N GLY A 449 7.55 10.72 0.15
CA GLY A 449 9.01 10.71 0.06
C GLY A 449 9.66 9.97 1.24
N GLU A 450 10.04 10.66 2.31
CA GLU A 450 10.59 10.09 3.56
C GLU A 450 12.04 9.57 3.46
N GLN A 451 12.53 8.87 4.50
CA GLN A 451 13.95 8.56 4.67
C GLN A 451 14.37 7.31 3.90
N SER A 452 15.46 7.41 3.15
CA SER A 452 16.08 6.28 2.44
C SER A 452 17.59 6.34 2.52
N SER A 453 18.22 5.16 2.55
CA SER A 453 19.67 5.00 2.44
C SER A 453 20.03 3.97 1.37
N ALA A 454 21.17 4.19 0.72
CA ALA A 454 21.78 3.22 -0.20
C ALA A 454 23.30 3.26 -0.10
N THR A 455 23.94 2.11 -0.31
CA THR A 455 25.38 1.96 -0.42
C THR A 455 25.73 1.31 -1.76
N VAL A 456 26.71 1.84 -2.48
CA VAL A 456 27.18 1.29 -3.76
C VAL A 456 28.65 0.91 -3.63
N ASN A 457 28.96 -0.35 -3.93
CA ASN A 457 30.32 -0.89 -3.89
C ASN A 457 30.76 -1.27 -5.31
N VAL A 458 31.96 -0.86 -5.72
CA VAL A 458 32.59 -1.33 -6.96
C VAL A 458 33.64 -2.39 -6.63
N ASN A 459 33.51 -3.56 -7.25
CA ASN A 459 34.43 -4.68 -7.13
C ASN A 459 35.67 -4.48 -8.02
N GLU A 460 36.76 -5.17 -7.71
CA GLU A 460 38.04 -5.06 -8.45
C GLU A 460 37.93 -5.45 -9.94
N ASP A 461 36.91 -6.22 -10.32
CA ASP A 461 36.61 -6.59 -11.71
C ASP A 461 35.75 -5.56 -12.46
N GLY A 462 35.34 -4.47 -11.77
CA GLY A 462 34.48 -3.41 -12.27
C GLY A 462 32.99 -3.76 -12.30
N THR A 463 32.54 -4.80 -11.59
CA THR A 463 31.11 -4.99 -11.27
C THR A 463 30.72 -4.13 -10.08
N ALA A 464 29.43 -3.82 -9.90
CA ALA A 464 28.97 -3.04 -8.76
C ALA A 464 27.83 -3.75 -8.00
N THR A 465 27.79 -3.55 -6.69
CA THR A 465 26.70 -4.02 -5.81
C THR A 465 25.97 -2.81 -5.25
N VAL A 466 24.65 -2.76 -5.43
CA VAL A 466 23.78 -1.69 -4.92
C VAL A 466 23.01 -2.26 -3.74
N ILE A 467 23.24 -1.73 -2.54
CA ILE A 467 22.68 -2.23 -1.28
C ILE A 467 21.65 -1.22 -0.78
N THR A 468 20.40 -1.66 -0.59
CA THR A 468 19.30 -0.78 -0.15
C THR A 468 18.52 -1.39 1.02
N GLY A 469 17.83 -0.53 1.78
CA GLY A 469 16.97 -0.92 2.91
C GLY A 469 15.48 -1.00 2.59
N SER A 470 15.06 -0.77 1.35
CA SER A 470 13.63 -0.88 0.96
C SER A 470 13.31 -2.30 0.52
N PRO A 471 12.38 -3.01 1.18
CA PRO A 471 11.90 -4.30 0.69
C PRO A 471 11.43 -4.24 -0.77
N ASP A 472 11.87 -5.20 -1.58
CA ASP A 472 11.41 -5.29 -2.96
C ASP A 472 10.11 -6.09 -3.04
N ILE A 473 9.00 -5.37 -3.17
CA ILE A 473 7.65 -5.95 -3.22
C ILE A 473 7.01 -5.88 -4.61
N GLY A 474 7.72 -5.32 -5.60
CA GLY A 474 7.11 -4.93 -6.89
C GLY A 474 8.08 -4.70 -8.05
N GLY A 475 9.39 -4.84 -7.82
CA GLY A 475 10.44 -4.67 -8.84
C GLY A 475 11.49 -3.59 -8.55
N SER A 476 11.61 -3.11 -7.31
CA SER A 476 12.53 -2.00 -6.98
C SER A 476 13.99 -2.33 -7.29
N ARG A 477 14.42 -3.60 -7.15
CA ARG A 477 15.80 -4.02 -7.48
C ARG A 477 16.19 -3.69 -8.91
N ALA A 478 15.30 -3.92 -9.88
CA ALA A 478 15.59 -3.59 -11.27
C ALA A 478 15.67 -2.09 -11.49
N SER A 479 14.79 -1.30 -10.87
CA SER A 479 14.84 0.16 -10.95
C SER A 479 16.13 0.73 -10.34
N MET A 480 16.56 0.21 -9.18
CA MET A 480 17.83 0.62 -8.56
C MET A 480 19.02 0.25 -9.44
N ALA A 481 19.03 -0.95 -10.03
CA ALA A 481 20.09 -1.38 -10.93
C ALA A 481 20.16 -0.53 -12.20
N LEU A 482 19.01 -0.18 -12.78
CA LEU A 482 18.93 0.70 -13.97
C LEU A 482 19.47 2.10 -13.69
N MET A 483 19.09 2.71 -12.56
CA MET A 483 19.61 4.02 -12.17
C MET A 483 21.12 3.97 -11.88
N ALA A 484 21.59 2.92 -11.20
CA ALA A 484 23.03 2.75 -10.97
C ALA A 484 23.83 2.50 -12.25
N ALA A 485 23.29 1.71 -13.18
CA ALA A 485 23.91 1.45 -14.48
C ALA A 485 24.03 2.72 -15.31
N GLU A 486 22.99 3.57 -15.29
CA GLU A 486 22.98 4.86 -15.96
C GLU A 486 24.02 5.82 -15.36
N GLU A 487 24.06 6.00 -14.04
CA GLU A 487 25.01 6.91 -13.39
C GLU A 487 26.48 6.40 -13.51
N LEU A 488 26.71 5.09 -13.38
CA LEU A 488 28.06 4.51 -13.51
C LEU A 488 28.50 4.33 -14.96
N GLY A 489 27.58 4.38 -15.93
CA GLY A 489 27.86 4.17 -17.35
C GLY A 489 28.29 2.75 -17.71
N ILE A 490 27.86 1.73 -16.95
CA ILE A 490 28.20 0.32 -17.21
C ILE A 490 26.95 -0.53 -17.48
N ASP A 491 27.15 -1.74 -17.99
CA ASP A 491 26.05 -2.66 -18.30
C ASP A 491 25.24 -3.01 -17.04
N VAL A 492 23.91 -2.97 -17.12
CA VAL A 492 23.01 -3.29 -16.00
C VAL A 492 23.24 -4.70 -15.45
N TYR A 493 23.66 -5.66 -16.26
CA TYR A 493 23.99 -7.02 -15.83
C TYR A 493 25.31 -7.12 -15.07
N ARG A 494 26.07 -6.02 -14.98
CA ARG A 494 27.23 -5.86 -14.08
C ARG A 494 26.84 -5.22 -12.75
N ILE A 495 25.56 -4.93 -12.54
CA ILE A 495 25.01 -4.41 -11.29
C ILE A 495 24.28 -5.53 -10.54
N THR A 496 24.60 -5.71 -9.26
CA THR A 496 23.90 -6.63 -8.37
C THR A 496 23.11 -5.84 -7.32
N PRO A 497 21.78 -5.69 -7.45
CA PRO A 497 20.95 -5.05 -6.44
C PRO A 497 20.65 -6.02 -5.28
N VAL A 498 20.85 -5.57 -4.04
CA VAL A 498 20.67 -6.33 -2.80
C VAL A 498 19.77 -5.54 -1.85
N VAL A 499 18.74 -6.21 -1.32
CA VAL A 499 17.95 -5.69 -0.20
C VAL A 499 18.58 -6.23 1.08
N ALA A 500 19.10 -5.34 1.92
CA ALA A 500 19.88 -5.68 3.09
C ALA A 500 19.07 -5.54 4.40
N GLY A 501 19.59 -6.13 5.48
CA GLY A 501 18.99 -6.06 6.81
C GLY A 501 19.38 -4.82 7.59
N THR A 502 18.75 -4.65 8.76
CA THR A 502 18.82 -3.43 9.60
C THR A 502 20.21 -3.08 10.17
N GLU A 503 21.19 -3.99 10.05
CA GLU A 503 22.58 -3.78 10.51
C GLU A 503 23.58 -3.63 9.35
N THR A 504 23.13 -3.76 8.10
CA THR A 504 23.99 -3.75 6.91
C THR A 504 23.85 -2.48 6.09
N VAL A 505 22.71 -1.79 6.20
CA VAL A 505 22.42 -0.55 5.47
C VAL A 505 21.86 0.52 6.42
N GLY A 506 21.96 1.78 6.03
CA GLY A 506 21.36 2.90 6.74
C GLY A 506 19.83 2.80 6.83
N PHE A 507 19.25 3.57 7.74
CA PHE A 507 17.81 3.56 7.98
C PHE A 507 17.01 3.85 6.71
N THR A 508 15.96 3.07 6.50
CA THR A 508 15.04 3.24 5.38
C THR A 508 13.62 3.02 5.88
N ASP A 509 12.73 3.96 5.56
CA ASP A 509 11.31 3.83 5.87
C ASP A 509 10.66 2.70 5.05
N ILE A 510 9.44 2.34 5.44
CA ILE A 510 8.69 1.24 4.85
C ILE A 510 8.41 1.45 3.36
N THR A 511 8.17 0.36 2.63
CA THR A 511 7.75 0.41 1.23
C THR A 511 6.22 0.55 1.15
N GLU A 512 5.75 1.79 1.19
CA GLU A 512 4.35 2.21 1.03
C GLU A 512 4.26 3.58 0.34
N GLY A 513 3.06 4.10 0.10
CA GLY A 513 2.87 5.45 -0.46
C GLY A 513 3.61 5.66 -1.80
N SER A 514 3.86 4.56 -2.51
CA SER A 514 4.59 4.46 -3.78
C SER A 514 5.97 5.11 -3.78
N ARG A 515 6.62 5.18 -2.61
CA ARG A 515 7.87 5.93 -2.40
C ARG A 515 9.14 5.27 -2.88
N ALA A 516 9.20 3.93 -2.92
CA ALA A 516 10.47 3.20 -2.98
C ALA A 516 11.33 3.57 -4.21
N THR A 517 10.76 3.58 -5.42
CA THR A 517 11.51 3.95 -6.62
C THR A 517 11.97 5.40 -6.59
N PHE A 518 11.17 6.31 -6.02
CA PHE A 518 11.48 7.72 -5.89
C PHE A 518 12.59 7.96 -4.85
N ALA A 519 12.31 7.65 -3.57
CA ALA A 519 13.22 8.00 -2.46
C ALA A 519 14.49 7.14 -2.45
N THR A 520 14.36 5.82 -2.61
CA THR A 520 15.53 4.93 -2.64
C THR A 520 16.31 5.10 -3.96
N GLY A 521 15.62 5.41 -5.06
CA GLY A 521 16.26 5.77 -6.32
C GLY A 521 17.19 6.98 -6.19
N MET A 522 16.70 8.06 -5.57
CA MET A 522 17.54 9.23 -5.27
C MET A 522 18.74 8.88 -4.39
N ALA A 523 18.59 7.99 -3.40
CA ALA A 523 19.72 7.54 -2.57
C ALA A 523 20.78 6.83 -3.43
N VAL A 524 20.35 5.92 -4.31
CA VAL A 524 21.26 5.21 -5.23
C VAL A 524 21.96 6.19 -6.18
N VAL A 525 21.22 7.11 -6.78
CA VAL A 525 21.77 8.15 -7.66
C VAL A 525 22.82 8.99 -6.95
N ASN A 526 22.52 9.48 -5.74
CA ASN A 526 23.47 10.28 -4.98
C ASN A 526 24.73 9.48 -4.63
N ALA A 527 24.60 8.22 -4.21
CA ALA A 527 25.75 7.37 -3.92
C ALA A 527 26.60 7.08 -5.16
N CYS A 528 25.97 6.85 -6.32
CA CYS A 528 26.68 6.65 -7.58
C CYS A 528 27.43 7.91 -8.03
N ARG A 529 26.86 9.11 -7.84
CA ARG A 529 27.52 10.37 -8.21
C ARG A 529 28.76 10.66 -7.38
N GLU A 530 28.69 10.46 -6.07
CA GLU A 530 29.88 10.57 -5.20
C GLU A 530 30.95 9.54 -5.61
N LEU A 531 30.52 8.32 -5.95
CA LEU A 531 31.42 7.26 -6.40
C LEU A 531 32.09 7.59 -7.74
N VAL A 532 31.38 8.25 -8.67
CA VAL A 532 31.94 8.75 -9.93
C VAL A 532 33.00 9.81 -9.67
N GLU A 533 32.81 10.71 -8.70
CA GLU A 533 33.84 11.68 -8.33
C GLU A 533 35.10 11.02 -7.74
N ASP A 534 34.96 9.98 -6.90
CA ASP A 534 36.10 9.18 -6.42
C ASP A 534 36.79 8.44 -7.59
N LEU A 535 36.02 7.85 -8.51
CA LEU A 535 36.56 7.21 -9.72
C LEU A 535 37.37 8.20 -10.58
N LYS A 536 36.86 9.42 -10.79
CA LYS A 536 37.58 10.48 -11.52
C LYS A 536 38.87 10.88 -10.81
N ALA A 537 38.84 11.07 -9.49
CA ALA A 537 40.03 11.40 -8.70
C ALA A 537 41.11 10.30 -8.77
N ARG A 538 40.69 9.03 -8.72
CA ARG A 538 41.60 7.88 -8.86
C ARG A 538 42.14 7.75 -10.28
N ALA A 539 41.31 7.98 -11.29
CA ALA A 539 41.73 8.01 -12.68
C ALA A 539 42.76 9.12 -12.93
N ALA A 540 42.56 10.31 -12.37
CA ALA A 540 43.49 11.43 -12.46
C ALA A 540 44.89 11.05 -11.94
N THR A 541 44.94 10.35 -10.80
CA THR A 541 46.19 9.80 -10.25
C THR A 541 46.85 8.78 -11.19
N ILE A 542 46.05 7.89 -11.80
CA ILE A 542 46.56 6.87 -12.74
C ILE A 542 47.10 7.51 -14.03
N LEU A 543 46.42 8.55 -14.53
CA LEU A 543 46.73 9.23 -15.78
C LEU A 543 47.80 10.32 -15.60
N GLY A 544 48.06 10.76 -14.37
CA GLY A 544 48.99 11.84 -14.04
C GLY A 544 48.47 13.21 -14.49
N VAL A 545 47.20 13.49 -14.21
CA VAL A 545 46.51 14.76 -14.49
C VAL A 545 45.80 15.26 -13.24
N GLU A 546 45.29 16.50 -13.25
CA GLU A 546 44.44 17.03 -12.17
C GLU A 546 43.03 16.45 -12.26
N ALA A 547 42.34 16.33 -11.12
CA ALA A 547 41.02 15.67 -11.05
C ALA A 547 39.95 16.41 -11.88
N GLU A 548 40.01 17.73 -11.94
CA GLU A 548 39.10 18.57 -12.72
C GLU A 548 39.30 18.43 -14.24
N ALA A 549 40.39 17.81 -14.68
CA ALA A 549 40.67 17.51 -16.09
C ALA A 549 40.13 16.15 -16.53
N VAL A 550 39.46 15.40 -15.64
CA VAL A 550 38.87 14.10 -15.93
C VAL A 550 37.36 14.23 -16.00
N ASP A 551 36.79 13.92 -17.15
CA ASP A 551 35.35 13.75 -17.35
C ASP A 551 34.97 12.27 -17.18
N TRP A 552 33.71 12.01 -16.83
CA TRP A 552 33.14 10.67 -16.81
C TRP A 552 32.17 10.50 -17.98
N VAL A 553 32.47 9.58 -18.89
CA VAL A 553 31.68 9.37 -20.10
C VAL A 553 31.54 7.86 -20.32
N ASP A 554 30.31 7.37 -20.38
CA ASP A 554 29.97 5.99 -20.73
C ASP A 554 30.79 4.91 -19.99
N GLY A 555 31.01 5.14 -18.68
CA GLY A 555 31.73 4.21 -17.81
C GLY A 555 33.24 4.31 -17.88
N GLU A 556 33.76 5.37 -18.50
CA GLU A 556 35.18 5.64 -18.65
C GLU A 556 35.54 7.03 -18.12
N ALA A 557 36.72 7.13 -17.50
CA ALA A 557 37.37 8.39 -17.20
C ALA A 557 38.13 8.89 -18.45
N VAL A 558 37.77 10.06 -18.94
CA VAL A 558 38.32 10.67 -20.16
C VAL A 558 39.07 11.95 -19.78
N ALA A 559 40.30 12.11 -20.28
CA ALA A 559 41.10 13.32 -20.10
C ALA A 559 41.85 13.65 -21.39
N ASP A 560 42.06 14.96 -21.66
CA ASP A 560 42.71 15.40 -22.91
C ASP A 560 44.13 14.84 -23.05
N GLY A 561 44.46 14.33 -24.24
CA GLY A 561 45.74 13.69 -24.54
C GLY A 561 46.02 12.38 -23.80
N LYS A 562 45.01 11.75 -23.18
CA LYS A 562 45.11 10.43 -22.52
C LYS A 562 44.15 9.42 -23.17
N ASP A 563 44.53 8.15 -23.11
CA ASP A 563 43.59 7.07 -23.47
C ASP A 563 42.50 6.97 -22.39
N PRO A 564 41.21 6.83 -22.77
CA PRO A 564 40.13 6.62 -21.82
C PRO A 564 40.39 5.44 -20.90
N LEU A 565 40.04 5.59 -19.62
CA LEU A 565 40.27 4.60 -18.60
C LEU A 565 38.93 4.04 -18.09
N PRO A 566 38.55 2.80 -18.45
CA PRO A 566 37.27 2.24 -18.05
C PRO A 566 37.22 1.99 -16.55
N LEU A 567 36.01 2.02 -15.97
CA LEU A 567 35.73 1.77 -14.54
C LEU A 567 36.49 0.54 -14.02
N ALA A 568 36.46 -0.57 -14.75
CA ALA A 568 37.14 -1.81 -14.37
C ALA A 568 38.68 -1.64 -14.23
N ALA A 569 39.30 -0.82 -15.07
CA ALA A 569 40.74 -0.56 -14.99
C ALA A 569 41.11 0.34 -13.80
N ILE A 570 40.22 1.25 -13.41
CA ILE A 570 40.35 2.05 -12.18
C ILE A 570 40.19 1.16 -10.96
N ALA A 571 39.13 0.34 -10.94
CA ALA A 571 38.81 -0.57 -9.85
C ALA A 571 39.90 -1.61 -9.61
N ALA A 572 40.51 -2.16 -10.67
CA ALA A 572 41.64 -3.09 -10.56
C ALA A 572 42.88 -2.48 -9.87
N LYS A 573 42.97 -1.15 -9.80
CA LYS A 573 44.06 -0.41 -9.12
C LYS A 573 43.64 0.22 -7.79
N ALA A 574 42.41 -0.01 -7.33
CA ALA A 574 41.82 0.63 -6.16
C ALA A 574 42.72 0.56 -4.91
N LYS A 575 43.34 -0.61 -4.64
CA LYS A 575 44.30 -0.79 -3.53
C LYS A 575 45.47 0.19 -3.56
N SER A 576 45.96 0.55 -4.74
CA SER A 576 47.09 1.47 -4.92
C SER A 576 46.68 2.94 -5.06
N THR A 577 45.38 3.22 -5.23
CA THR A 577 44.84 4.57 -5.50
C THR A 577 43.92 5.12 -4.41
N GLY A 578 43.68 4.38 -3.33
CA GLY A 578 42.88 4.89 -2.20
C GLY A 578 42.26 3.83 -1.28
N GLY A 579 42.23 2.55 -1.70
CA GLY A 579 41.56 1.47 -0.98
C GLY A 579 40.23 1.08 -1.65
N PRO A 580 39.28 0.49 -0.93
CA PRO A 580 37.96 0.12 -1.48
C PRO A 580 37.22 1.29 -2.14
N LEU A 581 36.35 0.99 -3.11
CA LEU A 581 35.46 1.93 -3.80
C LEU A 581 34.03 1.70 -3.28
N THR A 582 33.64 2.46 -2.27
CA THR A 582 32.37 2.31 -1.57
C THR A 582 31.84 3.67 -1.17
N GLU A 583 30.63 3.99 -1.61
CA GLU A 583 29.94 5.22 -1.22
C GLU A 583 28.55 4.96 -0.67
N THR A 584 28.11 5.82 0.25
CA THR A 584 26.79 5.73 0.91
C THR A 584 26.11 7.08 0.90
N ALA A 585 24.84 7.10 0.51
CA ALA A 585 23.99 8.27 0.60
C ALA A 585 22.76 8.00 1.46
N SER A 586 22.33 9.02 2.19
CA SER A 586 21.09 9.00 2.96
C SER A 586 20.39 10.34 2.79
N LEU A 587 19.07 10.30 2.66
CA LEU A 587 18.26 11.51 2.50
C LEU A 587 16.89 11.34 3.14
N ASN A 588 16.25 12.47 3.45
CA ASN A 588 14.81 12.56 3.63
C ASN A 588 14.23 13.15 2.34
N ALA A 589 13.65 12.31 1.50
CA ALA A 589 13.17 12.71 0.18
C ALA A 589 11.87 13.53 0.31
N GLY A 590 11.80 14.66 -0.38
CA GLY A 590 10.60 15.48 -0.51
C GLY A 590 10.21 15.63 -1.98
N GLY A 591 8.98 16.05 -2.24
CA GLY A 591 8.53 16.36 -3.60
C GLY A 591 8.20 15.14 -4.48
N ALA A 592 7.78 14.02 -3.89
CA ALA A 592 7.37 12.81 -4.64
C ALA A 592 6.31 13.09 -5.71
N GLY A 593 5.43 14.06 -5.44
CA GLY A 593 4.39 14.52 -6.35
C GLY A 593 3.28 13.50 -6.56
N PRO A 594 2.02 13.93 -6.72
CA PRO A 594 0.92 13.00 -6.90
C PRO A 594 1.01 12.29 -8.26
N SER A 595 0.30 11.17 -8.36
CA SER A 595 0.04 10.43 -9.59
C SER A 595 -1.47 10.39 -9.84
N PHE A 596 -1.84 10.38 -11.13
CA PHE A 596 -3.21 10.31 -11.59
C PHE A 596 -3.39 9.13 -12.56
N ALA A 597 -4.57 8.52 -12.54
CA ALA A 597 -4.97 7.50 -13.49
C ALA A 597 -6.37 7.77 -14.03
N VAL A 598 -6.60 7.42 -15.30
CA VAL A 598 -7.91 7.50 -15.98
C VAL A 598 -8.19 6.16 -16.63
N HIS A 599 -9.36 5.60 -16.36
CA HIS A 599 -9.75 4.27 -16.80
C HIS A 599 -10.96 4.34 -17.74
N CYS A 600 -10.98 3.46 -18.73
CA CYS A 600 -12.05 3.27 -19.70
C CYS A 600 -12.43 1.80 -19.73
N CYS A 601 -13.71 1.50 -19.51
CA CYS A 601 -14.24 0.14 -19.45
C CYS A 601 -15.47 0.00 -20.32
N ASP A 602 -15.46 -0.96 -21.24
CA ASP A 602 -16.65 -1.46 -21.91
C ASP A 602 -17.12 -2.74 -21.20
N LEU A 603 -18.38 -2.78 -20.79
CA LEU A 603 -18.97 -3.96 -20.13
C LEU A 603 -20.38 -4.23 -20.61
N ALA A 604 -20.82 -5.47 -20.46
CA ALA A 604 -22.20 -5.90 -20.65
C ALA A 604 -22.80 -6.30 -19.29
N VAL A 605 -24.11 -6.09 -19.13
CA VAL A 605 -24.88 -6.53 -17.97
C VAL A 605 -25.95 -7.49 -18.46
N ASP A 606 -25.95 -8.71 -17.93
CA ASP A 606 -27.06 -9.64 -18.08
C ASP A 606 -28.15 -9.27 -17.06
N GLU A 607 -29.22 -8.64 -17.54
CA GLU A 607 -30.33 -8.20 -16.66
C GLU A 607 -31.12 -9.36 -16.03
N GLU A 608 -31.03 -10.59 -16.55
CA GLU A 608 -31.71 -11.76 -15.95
C GLU A 608 -30.93 -12.34 -14.76
N THR A 609 -29.59 -12.25 -14.80
CA THR A 609 -28.72 -12.85 -13.78
C THR A 609 -27.99 -11.84 -12.90
N GLY A 610 -27.94 -10.57 -13.31
CA GLY A 610 -27.13 -9.52 -12.70
C GLY A 610 -25.64 -9.67 -12.97
N HIS A 611 -25.23 -10.60 -13.86
CA HIS A 611 -23.83 -10.81 -14.18
C HIS A 611 -23.27 -9.64 -15.00
N VAL A 612 -22.07 -9.20 -14.63
CA VAL A 612 -21.31 -8.16 -15.33
C VAL A 612 -20.12 -8.80 -16.02
N GLU A 613 -20.04 -8.66 -17.34
CA GLU A 613 -18.92 -9.11 -18.15
C GLU A 613 -18.08 -7.92 -18.61
N ILE A 614 -16.81 -7.88 -18.23
CA ILE A 614 -15.86 -6.85 -18.69
C ILE A 614 -15.35 -7.26 -20.09
N LEU A 615 -15.72 -6.48 -21.11
CA LEU A 615 -15.38 -6.81 -22.51
C LEU A 615 -14.03 -6.23 -22.92
N ARG A 616 -13.72 -5.00 -22.50
CA ARG A 616 -12.46 -4.31 -22.80
C ARG A 616 -12.15 -3.33 -21.67
N TYR A 617 -10.88 -3.25 -21.29
CA TYR A 617 -10.42 -2.34 -20.24
C TYR A 617 -9.11 -1.66 -20.65
N THR A 618 -9.05 -0.33 -20.53
CA THR A 618 -7.83 0.45 -20.75
C THR A 618 -7.59 1.41 -19.58
N THR A 619 -6.34 1.49 -19.12
CA THR A 619 -5.90 2.41 -18.08
C THR A 619 -4.75 3.28 -18.59
N ALA A 620 -4.84 4.59 -18.36
CA ALA A 620 -3.76 5.54 -18.56
C ALA A 620 -3.31 6.09 -17.21
N GLN A 621 -2.00 6.18 -16.97
CA GLN A 621 -1.47 6.66 -15.69
C GLN A 621 -0.20 7.49 -15.90
N ASP A 622 -0.11 8.60 -15.16
CA ASP A 622 1.11 9.42 -15.06
C ASP A 622 2.16 8.67 -14.23
N ALA A 623 3.21 8.25 -14.90
CA ALA A 623 4.35 7.52 -14.34
C ALA A 623 5.55 8.41 -14.03
N GLY A 624 5.49 9.71 -14.32
CA GLY A 624 6.70 10.52 -14.40
C GLY A 624 7.57 10.02 -15.55
N THR A 625 8.72 9.44 -15.21
CA THR A 625 9.54 8.67 -16.16
C THR A 625 9.42 7.18 -15.84
N ALA A 626 9.09 6.37 -16.83
CA ALA A 626 8.97 4.94 -16.69
C ALA A 626 10.36 4.27 -16.64
N ILE A 627 10.95 4.16 -15.45
CA ILE A 627 12.28 3.54 -15.26
C ILE A 627 12.38 2.15 -15.89
N HIS A 628 11.36 1.32 -15.67
CA HIS A 628 11.22 0.01 -16.30
C HIS A 628 9.79 -0.14 -16.84
N PRO A 629 9.54 0.11 -18.13
CA PRO A 629 8.18 0.19 -18.67
C PRO A 629 7.32 -1.07 -18.41
N SER A 630 7.87 -2.29 -18.55
CA SER A 630 7.08 -3.52 -18.27
C SER A 630 6.60 -3.62 -16.82
N TYR A 631 7.32 -3.04 -15.87
CA TYR A 631 6.94 -3.09 -14.46
C TYR A 631 5.87 -2.04 -14.17
N VAL A 632 5.96 -0.87 -14.82
CA VAL A 632 4.90 0.15 -14.76
C VAL A 632 3.60 -0.45 -15.28
N GLU A 633 3.62 -1.06 -16.46
CA GLU A 633 2.45 -1.74 -17.05
C GLU A 633 1.89 -2.83 -16.11
N GLY A 634 2.76 -3.68 -15.55
CA GLY A 634 2.34 -4.72 -14.60
C GLY A 634 1.74 -4.16 -13.31
N GLN A 635 2.22 -3.00 -12.81
CA GLN A 635 1.61 -2.32 -11.67
C GLN A 635 0.24 -1.74 -12.02
N MET A 636 0.10 -1.10 -13.18
CA MET A 636 -1.19 -0.58 -13.69
C MET A 636 -2.22 -1.70 -13.82
N GLN A 637 -1.83 -2.84 -14.41
CA GLN A 637 -2.67 -4.03 -14.58
C GLN A 637 -3.06 -4.64 -13.24
N GLY A 638 -2.09 -4.84 -12.32
CA GLY A 638 -2.36 -5.41 -11.00
C GLY A 638 -3.28 -4.53 -10.15
N GLY A 639 -3.09 -3.22 -10.17
CA GLY A 639 -3.94 -2.27 -9.44
C GLY A 639 -5.36 -2.23 -10.01
N THR A 640 -5.47 -2.23 -11.34
CA THR A 640 -6.76 -2.29 -12.03
C THR A 640 -7.51 -3.58 -11.69
N ALA A 641 -6.86 -4.75 -11.77
CA ALA A 641 -7.48 -6.04 -11.45
C ALA A 641 -7.98 -6.10 -10.00
N GLN A 642 -7.20 -5.59 -9.05
CA GLN A 642 -7.61 -5.46 -7.64
C GLN A 642 -8.85 -4.58 -7.48
N GLY A 643 -8.89 -3.42 -8.16
CA GLY A 643 -10.04 -2.53 -8.10
C GLY A 643 -11.29 -3.11 -8.77
N ILE A 644 -11.14 -3.91 -9.83
CA ILE A 644 -12.26 -4.65 -10.46
C ILE A 644 -12.82 -5.69 -9.48
N GLY A 645 -11.95 -6.41 -8.78
CA GLY A 645 -12.35 -7.36 -7.73
C GLY A 645 -13.15 -6.70 -6.61
N TRP A 646 -12.67 -5.57 -6.11
CA TRP A 646 -13.40 -4.74 -5.15
C TRP A 646 -14.77 -4.27 -5.71
N ALA A 647 -14.79 -3.81 -6.95
CA ALA A 647 -16.01 -3.30 -7.57
C ALA A 647 -17.12 -4.36 -7.69
N LEU A 648 -16.78 -5.62 -7.97
CA LEU A 648 -17.77 -6.65 -8.37
C LEU A 648 -17.94 -7.79 -7.38
N ASN A 649 -16.91 -8.15 -6.60
CA ASN A 649 -16.84 -9.47 -5.97
C ASN A 649 -16.43 -9.46 -4.49
N GLU A 650 -15.48 -8.60 -4.10
CA GLU A 650 -14.79 -8.73 -2.82
C GLU A 650 -15.53 -7.99 -1.70
N GLU A 651 -15.82 -8.70 -0.61
CA GLU A 651 -16.33 -8.15 0.64
C GLU A 651 -16.02 -9.08 1.82
N TYR A 652 -15.92 -8.54 3.02
CA TYR A 652 -16.03 -9.31 4.25
C TYR A 652 -17.50 -9.46 4.63
N VAL A 653 -17.90 -10.70 4.93
CA VAL A 653 -19.26 -11.01 5.39
C VAL A 653 -19.19 -11.43 6.84
N TYR A 654 -19.89 -10.69 7.70
CA TYR A 654 -20.08 -11.02 9.12
C TYR A 654 -21.53 -11.49 9.34
N ASP A 655 -21.73 -12.42 10.27
CA ASP A 655 -23.06 -12.76 10.79
C ASP A 655 -23.50 -11.78 11.90
N ASP A 656 -24.74 -11.95 12.38
CA ASP A 656 -25.32 -11.11 13.43
C ASP A 656 -24.56 -11.25 14.77
N GLU A 657 -23.81 -12.34 14.94
CA GLU A 657 -22.93 -12.60 16.09
C GLU A 657 -21.51 -12.03 15.92
N GLY A 658 -21.20 -11.38 14.79
CA GLY A 658 -19.90 -10.75 14.52
C GLY A 658 -18.78 -11.71 14.10
N ALA A 659 -19.12 -12.92 13.69
CA ALA A 659 -18.18 -13.89 13.13
C ALA A 659 -18.10 -13.79 11.60
N MET A 660 -16.87 -13.71 11.08
CA MET A 660 -16.64 -13.69 9.63
C MET A 660 -16.98 -15.04 8.99
N GLN A 661 -17.82 -15.01 7.95
CA GLN A 661 -18.35 -16.21 7.27
C GLN A 661 -17.50 -16.66 6.08
N ASN A 662 -16.77 -15.76 5.42
CA ASN A 662 -16.08 -16.02 4.16
C ASN A 662 -14.54 -15.94 4.27
N ALA A 663 -13.97 -16.45 5.37
CA ALA A 663 -12.52 -16.40 5.66
C ALA A 663 -11.66 -17.38 4.82
N GLY A 664 -11.78 -17.32 3.49
CA GLY A 664 -10.96 -18.07 2.55
C GLY A 664 -11.27 -17.74 1.09
N PHE A 665 -10.34 -18.00 0.17
CA PHE A 665 -10.47 -17.62 -1.26
C PHE A 665 -11.52 -18.39 -2.06
N LEU A 666 -12.26 -19.32 -1.43
CA LEU A 666 -13.44 -19.90 -2.06
C LEU A 666 -14.60 -18.89 -2.06
N ASP A 667 -14.81 -18.23 -0.92
CA ASP A 667 -15.98 -17.37 -0.67
C ASP A 667 -15.59 -15.88 -0.62
N TYR A 668 -14.34 -15.55 -0.29
CA TYR A 668 -13.74 -14.24 -0.57
C TYR A 668 -13.21 -14.25 -2.02
N ARG A 669 -14.00 -13.69 -2.94
CA ARG A 669 -13.84 -13.92 -4.39
C ARG A 669 -12.91 -12.92 -5.05
N ILE A 670 -11.61 -13.24 -5.04
CA ILE A 670 -10.62 -12.53 -5.86
C ILE A 670 -10.80 -12.93 -7.34
N PRO A 671 -10.75 -11.98 -8.30
CA PRO A 671 -10.81 -12.30 -9.72
C PRO A 671 -9.74 -13.31 -10.15
N VAL A 672 -10.14 -14.27 -10.97
CA VAL A 672 -9.22 -15.20 -11.67
C VAL A 672 -9.00 -14.76 -13.12
N ALA A 673 -8.02 -15.37 -13.80
CA ALA A 673 -7.65 -15.00 -15.17
C ALA A 673 -8.79 -15.17 -16.20
N SER A 674 -9.80 -15.99 -15.91
CA SER A 674 -10.99 -16.13 -16.77
C SER A 674 -12.02 -15.02 -16.61
N ASP A 675 -11.93 -14.24 -15.53
CA ASP A 675 -12.94 -13.23 -15.20
C ASP A 675 -12.65 -11.89 -15.90
N LEU A 676 -11.42 -11.69 -16.39
CA LEU A 676 -10.94 -10.40 -16.88
C LEU A 676 -10.31 -10.54 -18.27
N PRO A 677 -10.54 -9.56 -19.18
CA PRO A 677 -9.75 -9.44 -20.39
C PRO A 677 -8.34 -8.94 -20.06
N MET A 678 -7.45 -8.95 -21.05
CA MET A 678 -6.18 -8.25 -20.91
C MET A 678 -6.44 -6.75 -20.72
N ILE A 679 -5.84 -6.17 -19.68
CA ILE A 679 -5.97 -4.75 -19.36
C ILE A 679 -4.90 -4.00 -20.17
N ASP A 680 -5.36 -3.17 -21.12
CA ASP A 680 -4.51 -2.32 -21.93
C ASP A 680 -3.96 -1.15 -21.10
N THR A 681 -2.68 -0.81 -21.28
CA THR A 681 -1.98 0.20 -20.49
C THR A 681 -1.41 1.31 -21.37
N ILE A 682 -1.65 2.56 -21.00
CA ILE A 682 -1.05 3.75 -21.61
C ILE A 682 -0.18 4.45 -20.57
N ILE A 683 1.14 4.34 -20.70
CA ILE A 683 2.07 5.08 -19.85
C ILE A 683 2.09 6.54 -20.31
N VAL A 684 1.66 7.44 -19.42
CA VAL A 684 1.80 8.89 -19.61
C VAL A 684 3.05 9.34 -18.86
N GLU A 685 3.95 10.02 -19.56
CA GLU A 685 5.22 10.47 -18.98
C GLU A 685 5.22 12.00 -18.76
N VAL A 686 4.91 12.43 -17.53
CA VAL A 686 5.07 13.83 -17.09
C VAL A 686 6.12 13.88 -15.97
N PRO A 687 7.41 14.00 -16.33
CA PRO A 687 8.54 13.88 -15.40
C PRO A 687 8.38 14.73 -14.14
N ASN A 688 8.68 14.14 -12.98
CA ASN A 688 8.73 14.86 -11.73
C ASN A 688 10.03 15.69 -11.62
N PRO A 689 9.97 17.03 -11.56
CA PRO A 689 11.16 17.87 -11.48
C PRO A 689 12.00 17.68 -10.20
N ALA A 690 11.42 17.09 -9.14
CA ALA A 690 12.13 16.82 -7.89
C ALA A 690 13.00 15.56 -7.92
N HIS A 691 12.92 14.73 -8.97
CA HIS A 691 13.71 13.51 -9.11
C HIS A 691 14.71 13.63 -10.26
N PRO A 692 15.98 13.20 -10.11
CA PRO A 692 17.00 13.30 -11.17
C PRO A 692 16.61 12.69 -12.52
N TYR A 693 15.82 11.61 -12.47
CA TYR A 693 15.26 10.93 -13.63
C TYR A 693 13.77 11.18 -13.86
N GLY A 694 13.11 12.07 -13.12
CA GLY A 694 11.68 12.35 -13.34
C GLY A 694 10.69 11.34 -12.74
N VAL A 695 11.13 10.46 -11.83
CA VAL A 695 10.30 9.37 -11.27
C VAL A 695 9.08 9.88 -10.50
N ARG A 696 7.95 9.20 -10.70
CA ARG A 696 6.80 9.17 -9.78
C ARG A 696 6.52 7.74 -9.33
N GLY A 697 5.81 7.61 -8.23
CA GLY A 697 5.30 6.31 -7.81
C GLY A 697 4.11 5.89 -8.67
N VAL A 698 4.14 4.66 -9.18
CA VAL A 698 3.09 4.07 -10.01
C VAL A 698 2.31 2.97 -9.31
N GLY A 699 2.79 2.55 -8.14
CA GLY A 699 2.39 1.32 -7.48
C GLY A 699 1.01 1.37 -6.84
N GLU A 700 0.30 2.50 -6.81
CA GLU A 700 -0.96 2.61 -6.07
C GLU A 700 -2.14 3.14 -6.87
N THR A 701 -1.96 4.19 -7.66
CA THR A 701 -3.06 4.94 -8.29
C THR A 701 -4.04 4.08 -9.11
N GLY A 702 -3.56 3.02 -9.77
CA GLY A 702 -4.39 2.17 -10.64
C GLY A 702 -5.55 1.43 -9.96
N ILE A 703 -5.59 1.32 -8.62
CA ILE A 703 -6.73 0.71 -7.90
C ILE A 703 -7.88 1.67 -7.65
N VAL A 704 -7.64 2.98 -7.74
CA VAL A 704 -8.61 4.02 -7.36
C VAL A 704 -9.78 4.11 -8.36
N PRO A 705 -9.57 4.11 -9.70
CA PRO A 705 -10.67 4.32 -10.66
C PRO A 705 -11.69 3.19 -10.88
N PRO A 706 -11.35 1.88 -10.81
CA PRO A 706 -12.22 0.80 -11.27
C PRO A 706 -13.66 0.80 -10.74
N MET A 707 -13.86 1.04 -9.45
CA MET A 707 -15.21 1.00 -8.84
C MET A 707 -16.17 1.98 -9.49
N ALA A 708 -15.78 3.25 -9.61
CA ALA A 708 -16.59 4.25 -10.31
C ALA A 708 -16.70 3.96 -11.81
N THR A 709 -15.59 3.56 -12.45
CA THR A 709 -15.56 3.27 -13.89
C THR A 709 -16.62 2.20 -14.25
N ILE A 710 -16.66 1.13 -13.47
CA ILE A 710 -17.62 0.03 -13.66
C ILE A 710 -19.05 0.48 -13.30
N ALA A 711 -19.24 1.18 -12.18
CA ALA A 711 -20.56 1.65 -11.78
C ALA A 711 -21.18 2.63 -12.81
N ASN A 712 -20.35 3.48 -13.41
CA ASN A 712 -20.74 4.40 -14.48
C ASN A 712 -21.16 3.63 -15.73
N ALA A 713 -20.42 2.60 -16.12
CA ALA A 713 -20.79 1.74 -17.24
C ALA A 713 -22.08 0.95 -16.99
N ILE A 714 -22.25 0.37 -15.79
CA ILE A 714 -23.50 -0.32 -15.40
C ILE A 714 -24.69 0.64 -15.46
N THR A 715 -24.53 1.87 -14.95
CA THR A 715 -25.58 2.89 -15.00
C THR A 715 -25.97 3.21 -16.44
N ARG A 716 -24.99 3.35 -17.34
CA ARG A 716 -25.25 3.60 -18.77
C ARG A 716 -25.87 2.40 -19.50
N ALA A 717 -25.56 1.17 -19.08
CA ALA A 717 -26.16 -0.03 -19.63
C ALA A 717 -27.62 -0.22 -19.19
N THR A 718 -27.94 0.11 -17.94
CA THR A 718 -29.18 -0.33 -17.28
C THR A 718 -30.12 0.81 -16.86
N SER A 719 -29.63 2.05 -16.91
CA SER A 719 -30.23 3.25 -16.29
C SER A 719 -30.34 3.19 -14.75
N VAL A 720 -29.67 2.24 -14.10
CA VAL A 720 -29.70 2.05 -12.65
C VAL A 720 -28.36 2.43 -12.04
N ARG A 721 -28.38 3.37 -11.09
CA ARG A 721 -27.19 3.77 -10.33
C ARG A 721 -26.94 2.80 -9.19
N MET A 722 -25.76 2.18 -9.22
CA MET A 722 -25.22 1.41 -8.10
C MET A 722 -24.59 2.35 -7.08
N THR A 723 -25.02 2.24 -5.82
CA THR A 723 -24.51 3.04 -4.69
C THR A 723 -23.85 2.20 -3.61
N SER A 724 -23.81 0.88 -3.75
CA SER A 724 -23.19 -0.04 -2.78
C SER A 724 -22.23 -1.00 -3.48
N LEU A 725 -21.06 -1.20 -2.90
CA LEU A 725 -20.06 -2.19 -3.32
C LEU A 725 -20.05 -3.41 -2.38
N PRO A 726 -19.68 -4.59 -2.88
CA PRO A 726 -19.48 -4.91 -4.30
C PRO A 726 -20.80 -4.89 -5.08
N MET A 727 -20.74 -4.59 -6.37
CA MET A 727 -21.86 -4.68 -7.32
C MET A 727 -22.04 -6.15 -7.75
N SER A 728 -22.32 -7.00 -6.77
CA SER A 728 -22.49 -8.44 -6.98
C SER A 728 -23.80 -8.72 -7.73
N PRO A 729 -23.94 -9.88 -8.40
CA PRO A 729 -25.15 -10.20 -9.15
C PRO A 729 -26.45 -10.09 -8.33
N PRO A 730 -26.53 -10.56 -7.05
CA PRO A 730 -27.71 -10.34 -6.22
C PRO A 730 -28.05 -8.86 -6.00
N LYS A 731 -27.05 -8.00 -5.73
CA LYS A 731 -27.25 -6.56 -5.54
C LYS A 731 -27.66 -5.87 -6.83
N ILE A 732 -27.12 -6.28 -7.98
CA ILE A 732 -27.54 -5.74 -9.28
C ILE A 732 -28.99 -6.12 -9.59
N LEU A 733 -29.37 -7.39 -9.39
CA LEU A 733 -30.75 -7.85 -9.61
C LEU A 733 -31.76 -7.14 -8.72
N GLU A 734 -31.42 -6.93 -7.45
CA GLU A 734 -32.25 -6.15 -6.52
C GLU A 734 -32.51 -4.74 -7.08
N ARG A 735 -31.45 -4.03 -7.49
CA ARG A 735 -31.55 -2.67 -8.03
C ARG A 735 -32.27 -2.61 -9.37
N LEU A 736 -32.11 -3.62 -10.24
CA LEU A 736 -32.87 -3.74 -11.48
C LEU A 736 -34.36 -4.00 -11.23
N GLY A 737 -34.71 -4.71 -10.16
CA GLY A 737 -36.10 -4.95 -9.77
C GLY A 737 -36.83 -3.70 -9.24
N GLU A 738 -36.08 -2.68 -8.83
CA GLU A 738 -36.61 -1.36 -8.43
C GLU A 738 -36.85 -0.40 -9.60
N ARG A 739 -36.29 -0.71 -10.79
CA ARG A 739 -36.48 0.05 -12.04
C ARG A 739 -37.90 -0.13 -12.59
#